data_AF-A0A4D4MY61-F1
#
_entry.id   AF-A0A4D4MY61-F1
#
_cell.length_a   1.000
_cell.length_b   1.000
_cell.length_c   1.000
_cell.angle_alpha   90.00
_cell.angle_beta   90.00
_cell.angle_gamma   90.00
#
_symmetry.space_group_name_H-M   'P 1'
#
loop_
_entity.id
_entity.type
_entity.pdbx_description
1 polymer ?
#
loop_
_entity_poly.entity_id
_entity_poly.type
_entity_poly.pdbx_seq_one_letter_code
_entity_poly.pdbx_strand_id
1 'polypeptide(L)'
;MTAELGVELEAFVVFSSGAAVWGSGSNGANAAAGGYLDGLVRRRRARGVAGTSVSWGGWQATAMAVGDTAEQLSRRGVRLLDPVLAVQALRQVLEQDEVSVTVTDMDWALFTPGYAMARRRPLIEDIPEAGEALSGAAGAGETLDSAGVGLRERLAAMTETERQATLLGLVRGEAAQVLAHGSTAEITPTRPFKELGFDSLTAMDLRNRLSKATGLRLPATLVFDYPNPEQLAALLRTELVDGLPGTAGPAAPAVRPVDDEPLAIVGMACRYPGGVRDADDLWRLIVEGRDELSDFPTDRGWDRWGAPAVGQAGFLHEAGEFDAAFFGISPREAASMDPQQRLLLETSWEAVEQAGIDPWSLRGSSTGVFVGGGPQDYPAVLMGSAEAGGGYGMTGALGSVMSGRVSYVLGLEGPAVTVDTACSSSLVALHLAAQSLNNGECELALAGGVTIMATPGAFAEFDTLGGMAGDGRCKAFAASADGTGWGEGVGMVVVERLSDARRNGHEVLAVIRGSAINQDGASNGLSAPNGPSQQRVIRQALANAGLSAADVDMVEAHGTGTTLGDPIEAQALLATYGQDRPADRPLWLGSVKSNFGHTGAAAGVAGVIKAVLALRNGLLPKTLHVDEPTPQVDWSAGAVELLTQAREWPDAERPRRAGVSSFGISGTNAHVILEQAPEPEGAEVPGSAEAPGAEGRPALSGPVPWLVSGRTEAALRAQAARLAEHLAGRPEAAPLDVGFSLATTRANLEHRAVVLGSTSEELTRGLNAVAEAAISPAVIRGNGTDTGVVFVFPGQGSQWVGMGRDLWDVSPVFAESMVACERALSPLVDWSLRDVVFRDAGDPLWSRVDVVQPVLWAVMVSLAAVWRSFGVEPAAVVGHSQGEVAAACVAGGLSLEDGARVVAVRSRLVLEKLSGKGGMVSVALPVEGVEERLARFEGRIGVAAVNGPTSVVVSGEPEALDELLAECEGSGVRARRIAVDYASHSAQVDALNDDLLAELAGIRPKSSTVAFYSTVTGGGWTRPVWTPGTG
;
A
#
# COMPACT_ATOMS: atom_id res chain seq x y z
N MET A 1 -16.67 66.86 -9.03
CA MET A 1 -16.52 67.74 -7.83
C MET A 1 -15.35 68.71 -7.89
N THR A 2 -14.05 68.36 -7.78
CA THR A 2 -12.98 69.39 -7.79
C THR A 2 -12.66 69.98 -9.17
N ALA A 3 -12.75 69.19 -10.25
CA ALA A 3 -12.57 69.71 -11.61
C ALA A 3 -13.74 70.60 -12.10
N GLU A 4 -14.91 70.51 -11.46
CA GLU A 4 -16.11 71.29 -11.81
C GLU A 4 -16.25 72.59 -11.00
N LEU A 5 -15.52 72.73 -9.88
CA LEU A 5 -15.66 73.86 -8.94
C LEU A 5 -14.49 74.84 -8.95
N GLY A 6 -13.38 74.54 -9.65
CA GLY A 6 -12.24 75.47 -9.76
C GLY A 6 -11.53 75.81 -8.45
N VAL A 7 -11.67 74.96 -7.42
CA VAL A 7 -11.07 75.16 -6.09
C VAL A 7 -9.78 74.34 -5.97
N GLU A 8 -8.67 74.98 -5.61
CA GLU A 8 -7.45 74.29 -5.18
C GLU A 8 -7.66 73.72 -3.77
N LEU A 9 -7.44 72.41 -3.61
CA LEU A 9 -7.55 71.75 -2.31
C LEU A 9 -6.31 72.04 -1.46
N GLU A 10 -6.53 72.43 -0.21
CA GLU A 10 -5.48 72.55 0.81
C GLU A 10 -4.85 71.19 1.14
N ALA A 11 -5.63 70.10 1.09
CA ALA A 11 -5.14 68.73 1.20
C ALA A 11 -5.96 67.76 0.34
N PHE A 12 -5.29 66.77 -0.25
CA PHE A 12 -5.92 65.63 -0.91
C PHE A 12 -5.26 64.35 -0.38
N VAL A 13 -5.96 63.63 0.48
CA VAL A 13 -5.39 62.48 1.19
C VAL A 13 -6.12 61.21 0.77
N VAL A 14 -5.39 60.18 0.36
CA VAL A 14 -5.94 58.87 0.04
C VAL A 14 -5.33 57.81 0.96
N PHE A 15 -6.15 56.84 1.35
CA PHE A 15 -5.73 55.72 2.17
C PHE A 15 -5.49 54.50 1.28
N SER A 16 -4.23 54.12 1.18
CA SER A 16 -3.74 52.92 0.51
C SER A 16 -3.54 51.81 1.55
N SER A 17 -3.17 50.62 1.08
CA SER A 17 -2.94 49.45 1.92
C SER A 17 -1.46 49.06 1.91
N GLY A 18 -0.92 48.65 3.06
CA GLY A 18 0.41 48.04 3.14
C GLY A 18 0.57 46.80 2.25
N ALA A 19 -0.53 46.12 1.90
CA ALA A 19 -0.53 45.03 0.92
C ALA A 19 -0.06 45.48 -0.49
N ALA A 20 -0.21 46.75 -0.85
CA ALA A 20 0.33 47.31 -2.10
C ALA A 20 1.87 47.52 -2.03
N VAL A 21 2.43 47.58 -0.82
CA VAL A 21 3.83 47.90 -0.55
C VAL A 21 4.67 46.63 -0.45
N TRP A 22 4.23 45.64 0.34
CA TRP A 22 4.96 44.37 0.53
C TRP A 22 4.26 43.14 -0.06
N GLY A 23 3.04 43.27 -0.57
CA GLY A 23 2.30 42.15 -1.19
C GLY A 23 1.58 41.24 -0.17
N SER A 24 0.43 40.68 -0.58
CA SER A 24 -0.33 39.73 0.24
C SER A 24 -1.11 38.75 -0.64
N GLY A 25 -0.81 37.44 -0.50
CA GLY A 25 -1.37 36.38 -1.36
C GLY A 25 -2.89 36.20 -1.28
N SER A 26 -3.52 36.61 -0.18
CA SER A 26 -4.98 36.56 0.01
C SER A 26 -5.70 37.89 -0.27
N ASN A 27 -4.97 38.95 -0.65
CA ASN A 27 -5.50 40.31 -0.78
C ASN A 27 -5.10 41.01 -2.10
N GLY A 28 -5.03 40.26 -3.21
CA GLY A 28 -4.57 40.77 -4.52
C GLY A 28 -5.37 41.98 -5.05
N ALA A 29 -6.70 41.97 -4.86
CA ALA A 29 -7.56 43.10 -5.27
C ALA A 29 -7.27 44.39 -4.47
N ASN A 30 -7.05 44.26 -3.16
CA ASN A 30 -6.68 45.40 -2.29
C ASN A 30 -5.28 45.93 -2.61
N ALA A 31 -4.33 45.06 -2.91
CA ALA A 31 -2.98 45.46 -3.33
C ALA A 31 -3.00 46.26 -4.65
N ALA A 32 -3.78 45.82 -5.64
CA ALA A 32 -3.93 46.53 -6.91
C ALA A 32 -4.61 47.90 -6.74
N ALA A 33 -5.66 47.98 -5.92
CA ALA A 33 -6.35 49.23 -5.62
C ALA A 33 -5.44 50.23 -4.88
N GLY A 34 -4.70 49.77 -3.87
CA GLY A 34 -3.72 50.60 -3.16
C GLY A 34 -2.62 51.14 -4.09
N GLY A 35 -2.04 50.27 -4.93
CA GLY A 35 -1.02 50.68 -5.90
C GLY A 35 -1.52 51.74 -6.90
N TYR A 36 -2.78 51.67 -7.33
CA TYR A 36 -3.40 52.72 -8.15
C TYR A 36 -3.51 54.05 -7.39
N LEU A 37 -3.95 54.03 -6.13
CA LEU A 37 -4.08 55.23 -5.29
C LEU A 37 -2.74 55.91 -5.05
N ASP A 38 -1.68 55.13 -4.78
CA ASP A 38 -0.31 55.63 -4.64
C ASP A 38 0.17 56.30 -5.94
N GLY A 39 -0.09 55.67 -7.10
CA GLY A 39 0.22 56.22 -8.41
C GLY A 39 -0.56 57.50 -8.74
N LEU A 40 -1.85 57.56 -8.36
CA LEU A 40 -2.71 58.72 -8.55
C LEU A 40 -2.16 59.95 -7.81
N VAL A 41 -1.76 59.77 -6.55
CA VAL A 41 -1.17 60.85 -5.75
C VAL A 41 0.16 61.33 -6.32
N ARG A 42 1.06 60.42 -6.71
CA ARG A 42 2.34 60.81 -7.35
C ARG A 42 2.10 61.62 -8.63
N ARG A 43 1.12 61.23 -9.45
CA ARG A 43 0.73 61.98 -10.65
C ARG A 43 0.09 63.33 -10.34
N ARG A 44 -0.56 63.49 -9.19
CA ARG A 44 -1.07 64.79 -8.70
C ARG A 44 0.08 65.70 -8.28
N ARG A 45 0.99 65.22 -7.44
CA ARG A 45 2.17 65.98 -7.00
C ARG A 45 3.08 66.39 -8.16
N ALA A 46 3.27 65.53 -9.16
CA ALA A 46 4.01 65.87 -10.38
C ALA A 46 3.40 67.02 -11.21
N ARG A 47 2.11 67.35 -10.99
CA ARG A 47 1.40 68.47 -11.61
C ARG A 47 1.35 69.71 -10.71
N GLY A 48 2.09 69.71 -9.59
CA GLY A 48 2.14 70.82 -8.65
C GLY A 48 0.92 70.97 -7.75
N VAL A 49 0.04 69.97 -7.69
CA VAL A 49 -1.18 70.01 -6.86
C VAL A 49 -1.07 69.08 -5.65
N ALA A 50 -1.71 69.48 -4.54
CA ALA A 50 -1.69 68.73 -3.28
C ALA A 50 -2.15 67.27 -3.45
N GLY A 51 -1.48 66.37 -2.74
CA GLY A 51 -1.73 64.93 -2.76
C GLY A 51 -0.83 64.14 -1.81
N THR A 52 -1.42 63.34 -0.93
CA THR A 52 -0.71 62.48 0.01
C THR A 52 -1.36 61.10 0.02
N SER A 53 -0.57 60.05 -0.15
CA SER A 53 -1.03 58.66 -0.01
C SER A 53 -0.42 58.03 1.23
N VAL A 54 -1.27 57.45 2.08
CA VAL A 54 -0.82 56.74 3.27
C VAL A 54 -1.19 55.27 3.14
N SER A 55 -0.18 54.41 3.05
CA SER A 55 -0.34 52.96 3.05
C SER A 55 -0.42 52.42 4.47
N TRP A 56 -1.59 51.95 4.88
CA TRP A 56 -1.84 51.53 6.26
C TRP A 56 -1.64 50.02 6.47
N GLY A 57 -1.06 49.67 7.63
CA GLY A 57 -1.22 48.34 8.25
C GLY A 57 -2.63 48.13 8.82
N GLY A 58 -2.89 46.99 9.47
CA GLY A 58 -4.19 46.73 10.12
C GLY A 58 -4.40 47.63 11.35
N TRP A 59 -5.63 48.13 11.59
CA TRP A 59 -5.98 48.96 12.76
C TRP A 59 -6.82 48.18 13.76
N GLN A 60 -6.57 48.38 15.06
CA GLN A 60 -7.39 47.79 16.11
C GLN A 60 -8.85 48.31 16.07
N ALA A 61 -9.80 47.46 16.47
CA ALA A 61 -11.23 47.78 16.60
C ALA A 61 -11.94 48.32 15.33
N THR A 62 -11.43 47.99 14.14
CA THR A 62 -12.11 48.26 12.85
C THR A 62 -12.68 46.97 12.23
N ALA A 63 -13.53 47.07 11.19
CA ALA A 63 -14.01 45.90 10.45
C ALA A 63 -12.89 45.07 9.78
N MET A 64 -11.67 45.62 9.69
CA MET A 64 -10.45 44.92 9.27
C MET A 64 -9.78 44.10 10.39
N ALA A 65 -10.34 44.11 11.61
CA ALA A 65 -9.83 43.44 12.81
C ALA A 65 -10.73 42.30 13.31
N VAL A 66 -11.66 41.79 12.49
CA VAL A 66 -12.57 40.69 12.88
C VAL A 66 -12.21 39.41 12.12
N GLY A 67 -11.94 38.32 12.85
CA GLY A 67 -11.72 36.96 12.33
C GLY A 67 -10.28 36.61 11.92
N ASP A 68 -10.12 35.50 11.19
CA ASP A 68 -8.85 34.85 10.79
C ASP A 68 -7.80 35.77 10.15
N THR A 69 -8.21 36.89 9.54
CA THR A 69 -7.31 37.81 8.84
C THR A 69 -6.39 38.58 9.81
N ALA A 70 -6.90 38.96 10.99
CA ALA A 70 -6.10 39.65 12.01
C ALA A 70 -5.08 38.71 12.65
N GLU A 71 -5.46 37.46 12.86
CA GLU A 71 -4.57 36.41 13.36
C GLU A 71 -3.49 36.04 12.32
N GLN A 72 -3.86 35.94 11.04
CA GLN A 72 -2.91 35.73 9.94
C GLN A 72 -1.89 36.86 9.77
N LEU A 73 -2.31 38.13 9.92
CA LEU A 73 -1.40 39.28 9.86
C LEU A 73 -0.44 39.28 11.05
N SER A 74 -0.95 39.01 12.24
CA SER A 74 -0.14 38.94 13.47
C SER A 74 0.87 37.79 13.44
N ARG A 75 0.48 36.60 12.95
CA ARG A 75 1.38 35.44 12.74
C ARG A 75 2.49 35.72 11.71
N ARG A 76 2.29 36.69 10.81
CA ARG A 76 3.28 37.15 9.82
C ARG A 76 4.11 38.34 10.30
N GLY A 77 3.94 38.79 11.54
CA GLY A 77 4.67 39.92 12.12
C GLY A 77 4.08 41.30 11.82
N VAL A 78 2.91 41.41 11.17
CA VAL A 78 2.22 42.70 10.98
C VAL A 78 1.24 42.90 12.13
N ARG A 79 1.59 43.78 13.08
CA ARG A 79 0.78 44.05 14.28
C ARG A 79 -0.33 45.05 13.99
N LEU A 80 -1.43 44.95 14.74
CA LEU A 80 -2.55 45.88 14.62
C LEU A 80 -2.23 47.21 15.31
N LEU A 81 -2.25 48.30 14.55
CA LEU A 81 -2.00 49.67 14.99
C LEU A 81 -3.06 50.18 15.97
N ASP A 82 -2.59 50.89 17.01
CA ASP A 82 -3.44 51.70 17.88
C ASP A 82 -4.04 52.89 17.08
N PRO A 83 -5.37 53.06 17.03
CA PRO A 83 -6.03 54.13 16.28
C PRO A 83 -5.60 55.54 16.69
N VAL A 84 -5.27 55.77 17.96
CA VAL A 84 -4.82 57.08 18.46
C VAL A 84 -3.45 57.41 17.88
N LEU A 85 -2.54 56.44 17.88
CA LEU A 85 -1.21 56.59 17.27
C LEU A 85 -1.30 56.77 15.75
N ALA A 86 -2.20 56.04 15.09
CA ALA A 86 -2.36 56.13 13.65
C ALA A 86 -2.91 57.51 13.20
N VAL A 87 -3.84 58.11 13.95
CA VAL A 87 -4.31 59.49 13.69
C VAL A 87 -3.20 60.53 13.93
N GLN A 88 -2.36 60.34 14.95
CA GLN A 88 -1.19 61.19 15.19
C GLN A 88 -0.18 61.10 14.04
N ALA A 89 0.10 59.89 13.55
CA ALA A 89 0.96 59.67 12.39
C ALA A 89 0.39 60.36 11.13
N LEU A 90 -0.91 60.26 10.89
CA LEU A 90 -1.55 60.97 9.76
C LEU A 90 -1.36 62.49 9.84
N ARG A 91 -1.48 63.08 11.04
CA ARG A 91 -1.22 64.51 11.24
C ARG A 91 0.22 64.87 10.90
N GLN A 92 1.19 64.09 11.38
CA GLN A 92 2.61 64.32 11.10
C GLN A 92 2.92 64.23 9.61
N VAL A 93 2.35 63.24 8.93
CA VAL A 93 2.49 63.04 7.47
C VAL A 93 2.00 64.24 6.68
N LEU A 94 0.91 64.88 7.11
CA LEU A 94 0.39 66.09 6.46
C LEU A 94 1.23 67.32 6.81
N GLU A 95 1.66 67.48 8.06
CA GLU A 95 2.53 68.58 8.50
C GLU A 95 3.91 68.55 7.83
N GLN A 96 4.41 67.37 7.49
CA GLN A 96 5.68 67.15 6.79
C GLN A 96 5.55 67.17 5.26
N ASP A 97 4.35 67.41 4.74
CA ASP A 97 4.03 67.45 3.31
C ASP A 97 4.44 66.18 2.52
N GLU A 98 4.33 65.02 3.17
CA GLU A 98 4.75 63.74 2.58
C GLU A 98 3.87 63.36 1.38
N VAL A 99 4.50 62.80 0.35
CA VAL A 99 3.80 62.42 -0.90
C VAL A 99 3.23 61.00 -0.83
N SER A 100 4.01 60.06 -0.30
CA SER A 100 3.66 58.64 -0.24
C SER A 100 4.43 57.98 0.90
N VAL A 101 3.71 57.54 1.93
CA VAL A 101 4.30 57.00 3.16
C VAL A 101 3.57 55.75 3.60
N THR A 102 4.28 54.84 4.26
CA THR A 102 3.69 53.62 4.84
C THR A 102 3.72 53.73 6.35
N VAL A 103 2.58 53.46 7.00
CA VAL A 103 2.46 53.49 8.46
C VAL A 103 1.93 52.14 8.92
N THR A 104 2.77 51.39 9.64
CA THR A 104 2.47 50.05 10.16
C THR A 104 3.26 49.78 11.43
N ASP A 105 2.70 48.95 12.32
CA ASP A 105 3.44 48.35 13.44
C ASP A 105 3.94 46.97 13.00
N MET A 106 5.24 46.72 13.15
CA MET A 106 5.91 45.56 12.57
C MET A 106 6.81 44.85 13.58
N ASP A 107 6.63 43.54 13.69
CA ASP A 107 7.57 42.63 14.32
C ASP A 107 8.58 42.15 13.28
N TRP A 108 9.71 42.83 13.20
CA TRP A 108 10.74 42.54 12.21
C TRP A 108 11.37 41.16 12.38
N ALA A 109 11.37 40.58 13.58
CA ALA A 109 11.91 39.24 13.82
C ALA A 109 11.04 38.15 13.17
N LEU A 110 9.72 38.35 13.15
CA LEU A 110 8.76 37.43 12.52
C LEU A 110 8.54 37.71 11.03
N PHE A 111 8.50 38.98 10.63
CA PHE A 111 8.18 39.38 9.25
C PHE A 111 9.35 39.16 8.27
N THR A 112 10.56 39.49 8.70
CA THR A 112 11.74 39.57 7.82
C THR A 112 12.15 38.22 7.20
N PRO A 113 12.23 37.10 7.97
CA PRO A 113 12.69 35.82 7.43
C PRO A 113 11.81 35.30 6.29
N GLY A 114 10.48 35.41 6.43
CA GLY A 114 9.53 34.98 5.40
C GLY A 114 9.52 35.90 4.17
N TYR A 115 9.65 37.21 4.38
CA TYR A 115 9.58 38.19 3.28
C TYR A 115 10.84 38.21 2.39
N ALA A 116 12.02 37.97 2.97
CA ALA A 116 13.31 37.96 2.27
C ALA A 116 13.73 36.57 1.74
N MET A 117 12.95 35.51 1.99
CA MET A 117 13.35 34.11 1.74
C MET A 117 13.66 33.80 0.27
N ALA A 118 12.90 34.37 -0.67
CA ALA A 118 13.02 34.05 -2.10
C ALA A 118 14.08 34.87 -2.85
N ARG A 119 14.38 36.08 -2.36
CA ARG A 119 15.37 37.02 -2.93
C ARG A 119 15.57 38.20 -1.98
N ARG A 120 16.70 38.89 -2.13
CA ARG A 120 16.92 40.20 -1.48
C ARG A 120 15.75 41.15 -1.72
N ARG A 121 15.41 41.92 -0.69
CA ARG A 121 14.26 42.83 -0.65
C ARG A 121 14.74 44.22 -0.23
N PRO A 122 15.25 45.03 -1.17
CA PRO A 122 15.80 46.36 -0.88
C PRO A 122 14.87 47.26 -0.06
N LEU A 123 13.55 47.05 -0.17
CA LEU A 123 12.52 47.78 0.56
C LEU A 123 12.69 47.78 2.10
N ILE A 124 13.23 46.72 2.69
CA ILE A 124 13.35 46.57 4.15
C ILE A 124 14.80 46.49 4.63
N GLU A 125 15.77 46.47 3.71
CA GLU A 125 17.19 46.27 4.04
C GLU A 125 17.82 47.46 4.77
N ASP A 126 17.27 48.67 4.57
CA ASP A 126 17.72 49.89 5.24
C ASP A 126 17.09 50.08 6.64
N ILE A 127 16.29 49.12 7.12
CA ILE A 127 15.67 49.14 8.44
C ILE A 127 16.56 48.35 9.42
N PRO A 128 17.16 49.00 10.45
CA PRO A 128 18.13 48.37 11.35
C PRO A 128 17.65 47.07 11.99
N GLU A 129 16.40 47.05 12.47
CA GLU A 129 15.77 45.90 13.13
C GLU A 129 15.54 44.72 12.19
N ALA A 130 15.33 44.97 10.89
CA ALA A 130 15.25 43.93 9.87
C ALA A 130 16.65 43.37 9.53
N GLY A 131 17.68 44.22 9.55
CA GLY A 131 19.07 43.82 9.38
C GLY A 131 19.59 42.89 10.49
N GLU A 132 19.20 43.15 11.74
CA GLU A 132 19.51 42.28 12.88
C GLU A 132 18.81 40.92 12.76
N ALA A 133 17.54 40.88 12.36
CA ALA A 133 16.79 39.64 12.15
C ALA A 133 17.39 38.75 11.03
N LEU A 134 17.89 39.35 9.96
CA LEU A 134 18.61 38.64 8.88
C LEU A 134 19.95 38.07 9.35
N SER A 135 20.64 38.79 10.24
CA SER A 135 21.95 38.40 10.77
C SER A 135 21.85 37.30 11.83
N GLY A 136 20.79 37.31 12.66
CA GLY A 136 20.52 36.28 13.67
C GLY A 136 20.17 34.90 13.08
N ALA A 137 19.52 34.85 11.92
CA ALA A 137 19.21 33.60 11.22
C ALA A 137 20.45 32.93 10.60
N ALA A 138 21.50 33.70 10.27
CA ALA A 138 22.77 33.18 9.76
C ALA A 138 23.70 32.66 10.87
N GLY A 139 23.48 33.06 12.13
CA GLY A 139 24.30 32.68 13.30
C GLY A 139 23.88 31.41 14.04
N ALA A 140 22.77 30.76 13.67
CA ALA A 140 22.24 29.56 14.33
C ALA A 140 22.94 28.24 13.91
N GLY A 141 24.21 28.30 13.50
CA GLY A 141 24.98 27.17 13.01
C GLY A 141 25.71 26.35 14.09
N GLU A 142 25.83 26.83 15.33
CA GLU A 142 26.69 26.22 16.35
C GLU A 142 25.97 25.30 17.36
N THR A 143 24.64 25.20 17.33
CA THR A 143 23.86 24.37 18.29
C THR A 143 23.19 23.12 17.71
N LEU A 144 23.36 22.85 16.41
CA LEU A 144 22.74 21.69 15.72
C LEU A 144 23.50 20.36 15.93
N ASP A 145 24.79 20.41 16.29
CA ASP A 145 25.63 19.20 16.35
C ASP A 145 25.37 18.29 17.56
N SER A 146 25.01 18.82 18.74
CA SER A 146 24.94 18.01 19.97
C SER A 146 23.74 17.05 20.03
N ALA A 147 22.57 17.47 19.52
CA ALA A 147 21.37 16.64 19.49
C ALA A 147 21.46 15.53 18.43
N GLY A 148 22.03 15.85 17.26
CA GLY A 148 22.23 14.88 16.18
C GLY A 148 23.26 13.81 16.50
N VAL A 149 24.37 14.17 17.17
CA VAL A 149 25.39 13.21 17.63
C VAL A 149 24.80 12.22 18.64
N GLY A 150 24.02 12.69 19.62
CA GLY A 150 23.38 11.82 20.62
C GLY A 150 22.33 10.87 20.04
N LEU A 151 21.60 11.28 18.99
CA LEU A 151 20.68 10.37 18.28
C LEU A 151 21.44 9.32 17.47
N ARG A 152 22.52 9.72 16.77
CA ARG A 152 23.35 8.82 15.94
C ARG A 152 24.03 7.72 16.77
N GLU A 153 24.61 8.08 17.90
CA GLU A 153 25.20 7.12 18.85
C GLU A 153 24.17 6.12 19.39
N ARG A 154 22.95 6.60 19.66
CA ARG A 154 21.86 5.74 20.13
C ARG A 154 21.38 4.77 19.05
N LEU A 155 21.29 5.22 17.79
CA LEU A 155 20.90 4.39 16.66
C LEU A 155 21.98 3.34 16.31
N ALA A 156 23.26 3.69 16.42
CA ALA A 156 24.37 2.76 16.13
C ALA A 156 24.34 1.49 17.01
N ALA A 157 23.88 1.63 18.26
CA ALA A 157 23.75 0.52 19.21
C ALA A 157 22.44 -0.31 19.07
N MET A 158 21.53 0.09 18.18
CA MET A 158 20.24 -0.58 17.94
C MET A 158 20.31 -1.55 16.75
N THR A 159 19.45 -2.57 16.75
CA THR A 159 19.18 -3.42 15.59
C THR A 159 18.40 -2.64 14.52
N GLU A 160 18.34 -3.18 13.30
CA GLU A 160 17.68 -2.50 12.18
C GLU A 160 16.19 -2.23 12.44
N THR A 161 15.46 -3.22 12.97
CA THR A 161 14.05 -3.10 13.34
C THR A 161 13.82 -2.02 14.39
N GLU A 162 14.72 -1.91 15.38
CA GLU A 162 14.64 -0.92 16.45
C GLU A 162 14.96 0.49 15.98
N ARG A 163 15.91 0.64 15.03
CA ARG A 163 16.20 1.92 14.38
C ARG A 163 14.97 2.42 13.64
N GLN A 164 14.34 1.55 12.84
CA GLN A 164 13.15 1.89 12.07
C GLN A 164 11.98 2.28 12.98
N ALA A 165 11.68 1.49 14.02
CA ALA A 165 10.63 1.81 14.98
C ALA A 165 10.89 3.14 15.73
N THR A 166 12.14 3.40 16.12
CA THR A 166 12.53 4.64 16.81
C THR A 166 12.35 5.86 15.93
N LEU A 167 12.78 5.79 14.67
CA LEU A 167 12.68 6.90 13.72
C LEU A 167 11.23 7.14 13.29
N LEU A 168 10.44 6.09 13.10
CA LEU A 168 9.01 6.21 12.84
C LEU A 168 8.28 6.85 14.02
N GLY A 169 8.60 6.44 15.25
CA GLY A 169 8.07 7.06 16.47
C GLY A 169 8.41 8.55 16.58
N LEU A 170 9.64 8.95 16.19
CA LEU A 170 10.05 10.35 16.14
C LEU A 170 9.22 11.15 15.12
N VAL A 171 9.09 10.65 13.90
CA VAL A 171 8.33 11.33 12.84
C VAL A 171 6.86 11.47 13.23
N ARG A 172 6.23 10.40 13.73
CA ARG A 172 4.84 10.45 14.21
C ARG A 172 4.65 11.38 15.40
N GLY A 173 5.64 11.41 16.32
CA GLY A 173 5.68 12.31 17.47
C GLY A 173 5.69 13.78 17.08
N GLU A 174 6.59 14.16 16.17
CA GLU A 174 6.66 15.53 15.68
C GLU A 174 5.44 15.89 14.82
N ALA A 175 4.95 14.97 13.99
CA ALA A 175 3.76 15.21 13.18
C ALA A 175 2.50 15.43 14.03
N ALA A 176 2.32 14.66 15.10
CA ALA A 176 1.21 14.84 16.04
C ALA A 176 1.25 16.21 16.72
N GLN A 177 2.45 16.69 17.09
CA GLN A 177 2.61 18.01 17.69
C GLN A 177 2.27 19.16 16.72
N VAL A 178 2.67 19.04 15.45
CA VAL A 178 2.38 20.05 14.42
C VAL A 178 0.88 20.19 14.17
N LEU A 179 0.16 19.06 14.16
CA LEU A 179 -1.28 19.02 13.93
C LEU A 179 -2.12 19.20 15.22
N ALA A 180 -1.48 19.41 16.37
CA ALA A 180 -2.12 19.51 17.68
C ALA A 180 -2.98 18.27 18.05
N HIS A 181 -2.60 17.09 17.57
CA HIS A 181 -3.21 15.82 17.98
C HIS A 181 -2.74 15.42 19.39
N GLY A 182 -3.65 14.87 20.19
CA GLY A 182 -3.37 14.45 21.57
C GLY A 182 -2.53 13.17 21.66
N SER A 183 -2.35 12.44 20.55
CA SER A 183 -1.65 11.15 20.50
C SER A 183 -1.03 10.88 19.13
N THR A 184 0.09 10.16 19.12
CA THR A 184 0.72 9.64 17.89
C THR A 184 -0.10 8.55 17.20
N ALA A 185 -1.05 7.94 17.92
CA ALA A 185 -1.97 6.93 17.38
C ALA A 185 -2.88 7.51 16.28
N GLU A 186 -3.14 8.82 16.29
CA GLU A 186 -3.92 9.52 15.27
C GLU A 186 -3.14 9.73 13.96
N ILE A 187 -1.80 9.64 14.01
CA ILE A 187 -0.91 9.70 12.84
C ILE A 187 -0.69 8.30 12.31
N THR A 188 -1.37 7.93 11.23
CA THR A 188 -1.20 6.61 10.59
C THR A 188 0.11 6.57 9.78
N PRO A 189 1.00 5.57 9.99
CA PRO A 189 2.32 5.52 9.34
C PRO A 189 2.31 5.56 7.80
N THR A 190 1.31 4.92 7.21
CA THR A 190 1.18 4.72 5.76
C THR A 190 0.29 5.75 5.06
N ARG A 191 -0.40 6.62 5.81
CA ARG A 191 -1.28 7.64 5.23
C ARG A 191 -0.47 8.86 4.79
N PRO A 192 -0.77 9.43 3.61
CA PRO A 192 -0.12 10.67 3.18
C PRO A 192 -0.34 11.80 4.18
N PHE A 193 0.70 12.60 4.44
CA PHE A 193 0.63 13.78 5.32
C PHE A 193 -0.51 14.73 4.93
N LYS A 194 -0.78 14.88 3.63
CA LYS A 194 -1.89 15.71 3.12
C LYS A 194 -3.26 15.25 3.63
N GLU A 195 -3.52 13.94 3.67
CA GLU A 195 -4.77 13.38 4.21
C GLU A 195 -4.85 13.51 5.74
N LEU A 196 -3.69 13.55 6.39
CA LEU A 196 -3.58 13.83 7.83
C LEU A 196 -3.75 15.33 8.15
N GLY A 197 -3.93 16.20 7.15
CA GLY A 197 -4.17 17.63 7.35
C GLY A 197 -2.95 18.53 7.17
N PHE A 198 -1.84 18.03 6.63
CA PHE A 198 -0.69 18.86 6.32
C PHE A 198 -0.90 19.75 5.08
N ASP A 199 -0.49 21.00 5.21
CA ASP A 199 -0.33 22.03 4.19
C ASP A 199 1.15 22.47 4.08
N SER A 200 1.45 23.44 3.21
CA SER A 200 2.84 23.91 3.02
C SER A 200 3.48 24.53 4.27
N LEU A 201 2.70 25.03 5.25
CA LEU A 201 3.23 25.67 6.46
C LEU A 201 3.52 24.63 7.55
N THR A 202 2.58 23.73 7.78
CA THR A 202 2.74 22.58 8.69
C THR A 202 3.83 21.63 8.19
N ALA A 203 4.00 21.47 6.88
CA ALA A 203 5.13 20.75 6.29
C ALA A 203 6.49 21.37 6.66
N MET A 204 6.58 22.71 6.65
CA MET A 204 7.81 23.42 7.08
C MET A 204 8.04 23.31 8.59
N ASP A 205 6.99 23.34 9.41
CA ASP A 205 7.14 23.16 10.87
C ASP A 205 7.63 21.75 11.21
N LEU A 206 7.07 20.71 10.57
CA LEU A 206 7.55 19.34 10.71
C LEU A 206 9.01 19.20 10.29
N ARG A 207 9.40 19.79 9.15
CA ARG A 207 10.81 19.83 8.72
C ARG A 207 11.70 20.49 9.78
N ASN A 208 11.32 21.65 10.29
CA ASN A 208 12.10 22.39 11.31
C ASN A 208 12.31 21.55 12.57
N ARG A 209 11.25 20.92 13.03
CA ARG A 209 11.26 20.04 14.20
C ARG A 209 12.14 18.83 13.98
N LEU A 210 12.02 18.16 12.84
CA LEU A 210 12.86 17.02 12.49
C LEU A 210 14.33 17.40 12.32
N SER A 211 14.65 18.53 11.67
CA SER A 211 16.03 19.03 11.58
C SER A 211 16.62 19.30 12.96
N LYS A 212 15.84 19.87 13.87
CA LYS A 212 16.26 20.12 15.26
C LYS A 212 16.46 18.82 16.04
N ALA A 213 15.56 17.84 15.88
CA ALA A 213 15.61 16.57 16.59
C ALA A 213 16.72 15.63 16.09
N THR A 214 17.08 15.72 14.82
CA THR A 214 18.05 14.82 14.17
C THR A 214 19.41 15.45 13.92
N GLY A 215 19.53 16.78 14.01
CA GLY A 215 20.74 17.53 13.62
C GLY A 215 21.01 17.50 12.11
N LEU A 216 20.10 16.97 11.29
CA LEU A 216 20.22 16.93 9.83
C LEU A 216 19.80 18.26 9.20
N ARG A 217 20.41 18.59 8.06
CA ARG A 217 19.94 19.65 7.17
C ARG A 217 18.91 19.07 6.20
N LEU A 218 17.65 19.03 6.61
CA LEU A 218 16.57 18.49 5.79
C LEU A 218 16.04 19.52 4.77
N PRO A 219 15.77 19.11 3.51
CA PRO A 219 15.31 20.01 2.45
C PRO A 219 13.91 20.57 2.74
N ALA A 220 13.57 21.72 2.14
CA ALA A 220 12.24 22.32 2.29
C ALA A 220 11.11 21.48 1.64
N THR A 221 11.45 20.58 0.73
CA THR A 221 10.56 19.66 0.02
C THR A 221 10.32 18.35 0.76
N LEU A 222 10.94 18.13 1.93
CA LEU A 222 10.96 16.87 2.69
C LEU A 222 9.60 16.14 2.76
N VAL A 223 8.54 16.83 3.15
CA VAL A 223 7.19 16.25 3.33
C VAL A 223 6.51 15.92 2.00
N PHE A 224 6.96 16.53 0.90
CA PHE A 224 6.47 16.25 -0.45
C PHE A 224 7.26 15.10 -1.11
N ASP A 225 8.57 15.06 -0.89
CA ASP A 225 9.46 14.02 -1.42
C ASP A 225 9.24 12.69 -0.67
N TYR A 226 8.84 12.75 0.60
CA TYR A 226 8.56 11.60 1.46
C TYR A 226 7.14 11.75 2.05
N PRO A 227 6.10 11.41 1.28
CA PRO A 227 4.73 11.84 1.53
C PRO A 227 4.04 11.21 2.74
N ASN A 228 4.64 10.23 3.41
CA ASN A 228 4.08 9.62 4.63
C ASN A 228 5.16 9.43 5.73
N PRO A 229 4.73 9.25 7.01
CA PRO A 229 5.65 9.08 8.13
C PRO A 229 6.66 7.93 7.98
N GLU A 230 6.28 6.82 7.36
CA GLU A 230 7.12 5.65 7.18
C GLU A 230 8.28 5.89 6.20
N GLN A 231 7.99 6.45 5.04
CA GLN A 231 9.00 6.82 4.05
C GLN A 231 9.94 7.90 4.59
N LEU A 232 9.41 8.87 5.35
CA LEU A 232 10.22 9.90 5.97
C LEU A 232 11.16 9.31 7.04
N ALA A 233 10.69 8.33 7.82
CA ALA A 233 11.53 7.63 8.78
C ALA A 233 12.64 6.81 8.11
N ALA A 234 12.35 6.19 6.95
CA ALA A 234 13.34 5.47 6.15
C ALA A 234 14.44 6.41 5.62
N LEU A 235 14.10 7.62 5.16
CA LEU A 235 15.10 8.63 4.79
C LEU A 235 16.00 8.99 5.97
N LEU A 236 15.40 9.30 7.12
CA LEU A 236 16.18 9.68 8.31
C LEU A 236 17.13 8.56 8.72
N ARG A 237 16.74 7.30 8.51
CA ARG A 237 17.61 6.14 8.74
C ARG A 237 18.82 6.17 7.81
N THR A 238 18.60 6.32 6.51
CA THR A 238 19.69 6.40 5.52
C THR A 238 20.65 7.55 5.85
N GLU A 239 20.12 8.75 6.14
CA GLU A 239 20.94 9.93 6.41
C GLU A 239 21.69 9.88 7.76
N LEU A 240 21.11 9.23 8.78
CA LEU A 240 21.73 9.14 10.11
C LEU A 240 22.63 7.92 10.29
N VAL A 241 22.36 6.82 9.59
CA VAL A 241 23.04 5.52 9.78
C VAL A 241 24.03 5.25 8.64
N ASP A 242 23.62 5.50 7.40
CA ASP A 242 24.41 5.19 6.19
C ASP A 242 25.28 6.39 5.73
N GLY A 243 25.19 7.54 6.42
CA GLY A 243 25.93 8.78 6.13
C GLY A 243 27.43 8.80 6.47
N LEU A 244 28.15 7.67 6.37
CA LEU A 244 29.61 7.64 6.26
C LEU A 244 29.97 7.51 4.76
N PRO A 245 30.99 8.23 4.25
CA PRO A 245 31.41 8.05 2.86
C PRO A 245 31.97 6.63 2.68
N GLY A 246 31.15 5.72 2.16
CA GLY A 246 31.52 4.31 1.99
C GLY A 246 30.40 3.33 1.66
N THR A 247 29.12 3.67 1.85
CA THR A 247 27.99 2.84 1.40
C THR A 247 27.38 3.47 0.15
N ALA A 248 27.60 2.81 -0.98
CA ALA A 248 26.97 3.16 -2.25
C ALA A 248 25.46 3.29 -2.04
N GLY A 249 24.88 4.42 -2.47
CA GLY A 249 23.44 4.46 -2.77
C GLY A 249 23.08 3.35 -3.75
N PRO A 250 21.78 3.05 -3.98
CA PRO A 250 21.39 2.05 -4.96
C PRO A 250 22.19 2.31 -6.23
N ALA A 251 23.09 1.36 -6.55
CA ALA A 251 23.96 1.52 -7.68
C ALA A 251 23.04 1.79 -8.88
N ALA A 252 23.36 2.82 -9.67
CA ALA A 252 22.72 2.97 -10.98
C ALA A 252 22.71 1.58 -11.62
N PRO A 253 21.53 1.08 -12.06
CA PRO A 253 21.39 -0.32 -12.44
C PRO A 253 22.53 -0.67 -13.38
N ALA A 254 23.34 -1.64 -12.97
CA ALA A 254 24.41 -2.12 -13.82
C ALA A 254 23.74 -2.56 -15.12
N VAL A 255 24.07 -1.91 -16.24
CA VAL A 255 23.66 -2.33 -17.57
C VAL A 255 24.16 -3.76 -17.73
N ARG A 256 23.30 -4.73 -17.42
CA ARG A 256 23.58 -6.13 -17.69
C ARG A 256 23.53 -6.29 -19.21
N PRO A 257 24.44 -7.06 -19.81
CA PRO A 257 24.41 -7.31 -21.23
C PRO A 257 23.04 -7.88 -21.59
N VAL A 258 22.47 -7.36 -22.68
CA VAL A 258 21.20 -7.79 -23.26
C VAL A 258 21.43 -9.20 -23.81
N ASP A 259 21.16 -10.21 -23.00
CA ASP A 259 20.77 -11.51 -23.54
C ASP A 259 19.33 -11.35 -24.04
N ASP A 260 19.04 -11.80 -25.27
CA ASP A 260 17.69 -11.84 -25.85
C ASP A 260 16.83 -12.86 -25.07
N GLU A 261 16.52 -12.54 -23.83
CA GLU A 261 15.79 -13.39 -22.91
C GLU A 261 14.28 -13.29 -23.18
N PRO A 262 13.55 -14.43 -23.27
CA PRO A 262 12.10 -14.42 -23.36
C PRO A 262 11.43 -13.75 -22.14
N LEU A 263 10.28 -13.14 -22.36
CA LEU A 263 9.50 -12.51 -21.29
C LEU A 263 8.31 -13.38 -20.90
N ALA A 264 8.03 -13.48 -19.61
CA ALA A 264 6.89 -14.20 -19.07
C ALA A 264 5.70 -13.24 -18.89
N ILE A 265 4.52 -13.65 -19.33
CA ILE A 265 3.25 -13.08 -18.87
C ILE A 265 2.90 -13.82 -17.58
N VAL A 266 2.85 -13.12 -16.45
CA VAL A 266 2.64 -13.73 -15.12
C VAL A 266 1.30 -13.40 -14.51
N GLY A 267 0.60 -12.39 -15.02
CA GLY A 267 -0.75 -12.02 -14.60
C GLY A 267 -1.52 -11.35 -15.72
N MET A 268 -2.85 -11.40 -15.67
CA MET A 268 -3.72 -10.71 -16.63
C MET A 268 -5.07 -10.39 -16.02
N ALA A 269 -5.67 -9.27 -16.42
CA ALA A 269 -7.03 -8.88 -16.07
C ALA A 269 -7.69 -8.10 -17.22
N CYS A 270 -9.01 -8.16 -17.32
CA CYS A 270 -9.74 -7.48 -18.37
C CYS A 270 -11.20 -7.18 -18.03
N ARG A 271 -11.78 -6.22 -18.76
CA ARG A 271 -13.22 -5.98 -18.88
C ARG A 271 -13.59 -5.86 -20.36
N TYR A 272 -14.59 -6.64 -20.78
CA TYR A 272 -15.10 -6.63 -22.16
C TYR A 272 -16.65 -6.70 -22.17
N PRO A 273 -17.30 -6.41 -23.32
CA PRO A 273 -18.75 -6.50 -23.44
C PRO A 273 -19.29 -7.90 -23.10
N GLY A 274 -20.57 -7.97 -22.76
CA GLY A 274 -21.22 -9.23 -22.35
C GLY A 274 -20.99 -9.61 -20.88
N GLY A 275 -20.68 -8.63 -20.04
CA GLY A 275 -20.46 -8.83 -18.61
C GLY A 275 -19.14 -9.51 -18.26
N VAL A 276 -18.15 -9.45 -19.16
CA VAL A 276 -16.83 -10.03 -18.91
C VAL A 276 -16.09 -9.21 -17.87
N ARG A 277 -15.84 -9.80 -16.71
CA ARG A 277 -15.14 -9.17 -15.60
C ARG A 277 -13.73 -9.72 -15.37
N ASP A 278 -13.38 -10.86 -15.95
CA ASP A 278 -12.03 -11.43 -15.85
C ASP A 278 -11.69 -12.31 -17.05
N ALA A 279 -10.52 -12.95 -17.02
CA ALA A 279 -10.07 -13.82 -18.10
C ALA A 279 -10.87 -15.13 -18.20
N ASP A 280 -11.45 -15.63 -17.10
CA ASP A 280 -12.28 -16.84 -17.09
C ASP A 280 -13.65 -16.55 -17.75
N ASP A 281 -14.23 -15.38 -17.49
CA ASP A 281 -15.42 -14.88 -18.18
C ASP A 281 -15.19 -14.73 -19.68
N LEU A 282 -14.06 -14.14 -20.06
CA LEU A 282 -13.68 -13.97 -21.46
C LEU A 282 -13.55 -15.33 -22.16
N TRP A 283 -12.88 -16.29 -21.50
CA TRP A 283 -12.73 -17.63 -22.04
C TRP A 283 -14.07 -18.31 -22.26
N ARG A 284 -14.98 -18.26 -21.28
CA ARG A 284 -16.34 -18.81 -21.40
C ARG A 284 -17.08 -18.20 -22.59
N LEU A 285 -17.10 -16.87 -22.70
CA LEU A 285 -17.75 -16.15 -23.81
C LEU A 285 -17.21 -16.62 -25.17
N ILE A 286 -15.89 -16.70 -25.32
CA ILE A 286 -15.22 -17.07 -26.58
C ILE A 286 -15.52 -18.53 -26.95
N VAL A 287 -15.44 -19.47 -26.00
CA VAL A 287 -15.65 -20.91 -26.24
C VAL A 287 -17.12 -21.21 -26.54
N GLU A 288 -18.05 -20.59 -25.81
CA GLU A 288 -19.48 -20.65 -26.09
C GLU A 288 -19.82 -20.01 -27.46
N GLY A 289 -18.92 -19.17 -27.98
CA GLY A 289 -19.08 -18.50 -29.26
C GLY A 289 -20.20 -17.46 -29.24
N ARG A 290 -20.29 -16.71 -28.13
CA ARG A 290 -21.29 -15.65 -27.97
C ARG A 290 -20.92 -14.39 -28.76
N ASP A 291 -21.96 -13.72 -29.24
CA ASP A 291 -21.94 -12.41 -29.89
C ASP A 291 -22.57 -11.40 -28.90
N GLU A 292 -21.75 -10.49 -28.38
CA GLU A 292 -22.06 -9.58 -27.27
C GLU A 292 -22.18 -8.13 -27.74
N LEU A 293 -22.72 -7.92 -28.93
CA LEU A 293 -23.22 -6.60 -29.32
C LEU A 293 -24.57 -6.34 -28.66
N SER A 294 -24.71 -5.15 -28.09
CA SER A 294 -25.94 -4.71 -27.44
C SER A 294 -26.44 -3.40 -28.03
N ASP A 295 -27.65 -3.04 -27.65
CA ASP A 295 -28.15 -1.69 -27.83
C ASP A 295 -27.27 -0.68 -27.05
N PHE A 296 -27.38 0.59 -27.45
CA PHE A 296 -26.62 1.70 -26.88
C PHE A 296 -26.96 1.93 -25.40
N PRO A 297 -25.97 2.32 -24.56
CA PRO A 297 -26.20 2.56 -23.14
C PRO A 297 -27.10 3.78 -22.90
N THR A 298 -28.08 3.65 -22.01
CA THR A 298 -29.09 4.70 -21.73
C THR A 298 -28.70 5.63 -20.58
N ASP A 299 -27.56 5.39 -19.94
CA ASP A 299 -27.12 6.04 -18.70
C ASP A 299 -25.97 7.03 -18.91
N ARG A 300 -25.54 7.27 -20.16
CA ARG A 300 -24.42 8.17 -20.51
C ARG A 300 -24.84 9.58 -20.94
N GLY A 301 -26.14 9.89 -20.91
CA GLY A 301 -26.66 11.20 -21.30
C GLY A 301 -26.47 11.53 -22.78
N TRP A 302 -26.59 10.52 -23.64
CA TRP A 302 -26.36 10.62 -25.09
C TRP A 302 -27.52 11.25 -25.87
N ASP A 303 -28.68 11.44 -25.24
CA ASP A 303 -29.89 12.02 -25.86
C ASP A 303 -29.64 13.35 -26.60
N ARG A 304 -28.63 14.11 -26.18
CA ARG A 304 -28.26 15.41 -26.75
C ARG A 304 -27.40 15.34 -28.03
N TRP A 305 -26.88 14.17 -28.41
CA TRP A 305 -25.90 13.99 -29.50
C TRP A 305 -26.50 13.44 -30.80
N GLY A 306 -27.81 13.17 -30.84
CA GLY A 306 -28.48 12.52 -31.97
C GLY A 306 -28.23 11.01 -32.01
N ALA A 307 -29.12 10.27 -32.66
CA ALA A 307 -29.00 8.82 -32.78
C ALA A 307 -27.99 8.44 -33.88
N PRO A 308 -26.98 7.59 -33.60
CA PRO A 308 -26.12 7.00 -34.63
C PRO A 308 -26.93 6.18 -35.64
N ALA A 309 -26.37 5.96 -36.85
CA ALA A 309 -27.06 5.17 -37.87
C ALA A 309 -27.03 3.67 -37.56
N VAL A 310 -26.00 3.20 -36.85
CA VAL A 310 -25.88 1.80 -36.39
C VAL A 310 -26.71 1.56 -35.13
N GLY A 311 -27.36 0.39 -35.05
CA GLY A 311 -28.24 0.04 -33.92
C GLY A 311 -27.53 -0.63 -32.74
N GLN A 312 -26.38 -1.29 -32.96
CA GLN A 312 -25.70 -2.10 -31.94
C GLN A 312 -24.19 -1.95 -31.98
N ALA A 313 -23.55 -2.08 -30.81
CA ALA A 313 -22.10 -2.08 -30.62
C ALA A 313 -21.73 -2.81 -29.31
N GLY A 314 -20.45 -3.05 -29.07
CA GLY A 314 -19.97 -3.66 -27.83
C GLY A 314 -19.76 -2.63 -26.72
N PHE A 315 -20.51 -2.71 -25.62
CA PHE A 315 -20.42 -1.74 -24.53
C PHE A 315 -20.08 -2.37 -23.17
N LEU A 316 -19.35 -1.61 -22.36
CA LEU A 316 -19.24 -1.83 -20.92
C LEU A 316 -20.34 -0.98 -20.25
N HIS A 317 -21.50 -1.59 -20.00
CA HIS A 317 -22.64 -0.89 -19.38
C HIS A 317 -22.31 -0.33 -18.00
N GLU A 318 -21.41 -0.98 -17.26
CA GLU A 318 -20.97 -0.58 -15.91
C GLU A 318 -19.79 0.41 -15.92
N ALA A 319 -19.42 1.01 -17.07
CA ALA A 319 -18.24 1.89 -17.18
C ALA A 319 -18.28 3.14 -16.28
N GLY A 320 -19.46 3.50 -15.74
CA GLY A 320 -19.61 4.58 -14.77
C GLY A 320 -19.24 4.20 -13.33
N GLU A 321 -19.23 2.90 -12.99
CA GLU A 321 -18.96 2.39 -11.65
C GLU A 321 -17.47 2.45 -11.30
N PHE A 322 -17.14 2.75 -10.04
CA PHE A 322 -15.75 2.83 -9.56
C PHE A 322 -15.66 2.90 -8.03
N ASP A 323 -14.80 2.08 -7.41
CA ASP A 323 -14.50 2.18 -5.97
C ASP A 323 -13.42 3.25 -5.69
N ALA A 324 -13.84 4.51 -5.66
CA ALA A 324 -12.92 5.62 -5.44
C ALA A 324 -12.20 5.57 -4.07
N ALA A 325 -12.91 5.14 -3.03
CA ALA A 325 -12.37 5.11 -1.66
C ALA A 325 -11.27 4.05 -1.50
N PHE A 326 -11.38 2.93 -2.22
CA PHE A 326 -10.34 1.91 -2.29
C PHE A 326 -8.99 2.49 -2.73
N PHE A 327 -8.99 3.37 -3.73
CA PHE A 327 -7.79 4.00 -4.28
C PHE A 327 -7.41 5.34 -3.62
N GLY A 328 -8.07 5.73 -2.52
CA GLY A 328 -7.81 7.02 -1.85
C GLY A 328 -8.25 8.24 -2.67
N ILE A 329 -9.19 8.07 -3.59
CA ILE A 329 -9.68 9.10 -4.50
C ILE A 329 -10.99 9.68 -3.95
N SER A 330 -11.06 11.00 -3.86
CA SER A 330 -12.28 11.67 -3.39
C SER A 330 -13.44 11.51 -4.40
N PRO A 331 -14.71 11.46 -3.96
CA PRO A 331 -15.85 11.39 -4.89
C PRO A 331 -15.86 12.51 -5.94
N ARG A 332 -15.39 13.70 -5.58
CA ARG A 332 -15.29 14.86 -6.48
C ARG A 332 -14.25 14.65 -7.58
N GLU A 333 -13.11 14.07 -7.22
CA GLU A 333 -12.07 13.74 -8.20
C GLU A 333 -12.54 12.60 -9.11
N ALA A 334 -13.10 11.52 -8.54
CA ALA A 334 -13.62 10.39 -9.29
C ALA A 334 -14.67 10.80 -10.34
N ALA A 335 -15.58 11.72 -9.98
CA ALA A 335 -16.57 12.27 -10.92
C ALA A 335 -15.95 13.10 -12.06
N SER A 336 -14.72 13.59 -11.90
CA SER A 336 -13.98 14.31 -12.94
C SER A 336 -13.04 13.39 -13.73
N MET A 337 -12.86 12.14 -13.32
CA MET A 337 -11.96 11.19 -13.98
C MET A 337 -12.64 10.53 -15.17
N ASP A 338 -11.95 10.49 -16.30
CA ASP A 338 -12.31 9.68 -17.45
C ASP A 338 -12.48 8.21 -16.98
N PRO A 339 -13.59 7.54 -17.33
CA PRO A 339 -13.81 6.11 -17.07
C PRO A 339 -12.62 5.22 -17.42
N GLN A 340 -11.86 5.59 -18.45
CA GLN A 340 -10.64 4.88 -18.86
C GLN A 340 -9.59 4.86 -17.74
N GLN A 341 -9.39 5.99 -17.03
CA GLN A 341 -8.45 6.03 -15.90
C GLN A 341 -8.95 5.20 -14.71
N ARG A 342 -10.26 5.19 -14.47
CA ARG A 342 -10.90 4.43 -13.38
C ARG A 342 -10.75 2.93 -13.60
N LEU A 343 -11.14 2.44 -14.77
CA LEU A 343 -11.06 1.03 -15.12
C LEU A 343 -9.61 0.52 -15.21
N LEU A 344 -8.67 1.37 -15.63
CA LEU A 344 -7.23 1.02 -15.59
C LEU A 344 -6.72 0.79 -14.16
N LEU A 345 -7.19 1.56 -13.17
CA LEU A 345 -6.79 1.34 -11.77
C LEU A 345 -7.27 -0.02 -11.26
N GLU A 346 -8.54 -0.34 -11.50
CA GLU A 346 -9.13 -1.63 -11.10
C GLU A 346 -8.43 -2.80 -11.80
N THR A 347 -8.32 -2.75 -13.13
CA THR A 347 -7.71 -3.84 -13.90
C THR A 347 -6.20 -3.98 -13.66
N SER A 348 -5.48 -2.89 -13.36
CA SER A 348 -4.06 -2.99 -12.96
C SER A 348 -3.91 -3.64 -11.60
N TRP A 349 -4.76 -3.28 -10.62
CA TRP A 349 -4.78 -3.93 -9.30
C TRP A 349 -5.02 -5.43 -9.43
N GLU A 350 -6.04 -5.82 -10.18
CA GLU A 350 -6.42 -7.22 -10.37
C GLU A 350 -5.35 -8.00 -11.13
N ALA A 351 -4.73 -7.42 -12.16
CA ALA A 351 -3.67 -8.09 -12.90
C ALA A 351 -2.48 -8.45 -11.99
N VAL A 352 -2.14 -7.59 -11.03
CA VAL A 352 -1.10 -7.85 -10.01
C VAL A 352 -1.54 -8.92 -9.02
N GLU A 353 -2.79 -8.89 -8.53
CA GLU A 353 -3.30 -9.96 -7.66
C GLU A 353 -3.35 -11.33 -8.36
N GLN A 354 -3.67 -11.35 -9.65
CA GLN A 354 -3.64 -12.55 -10.50
C GLN A 354 -2.22 -13.06 -10.75
N ALA A 355 -1.21 -12.20 -10.69
CA ALA A 355 0.20 -12.61 -10.73
C ALA A 355 0.69 -13.25 -9.42
N GLY A 356 -0.17 -13.34 -8.39
CA GLY A 356 0.23 -13.85 -7.08
C GLY A 356 1.07 -12.86 -6.28
N ILE A 357 1.00 -11.57 -6.58
CA ILE A 357 1.78 -10.51 -5.94
C ILE A 357 0.86 -9.69 -5.05
N ASP A 358 1.24 -9.40 -3.80
CA ASP A 358 0.59 -8.36 -2.99
C ASP A 358 0.86 -7.00 -3.66
N PRO A 359 -0.16 -6.28 -4.18
CA PRO A 359 0.05 -5.01 -4.85
C PRO A 359 0.77 -3.95 -4.00
N TRP A 360 0.66 -4.02 -2.67
CA TRP A 360 1.38 -3.09 -1.79
C TRP A 360 2.86 -3.40 -1.62
N SER A 361 3.29 -4.63 -1.88
CA SER A 361 4.71 -5.01 -1.90
C SER A 361 5.48 -4.33 -3.04
N LEU A 362 4.79 -3.85 -4.08
CA LEU A 362 5.39 -3.16 -5.23
C LEU A 362 5.68 -1.67 -4.98
N ARG A 363 5.28 -1.11 -3.83
CA ARG A 363 5.55 0.30 -3.53
C ARG A 363 7.06 0.57 -3.45
N GLY A 364 7.52 1.58 -4.17
CA GLY A 364 8.93 1.92 -4.32
C GLY A 364 9.71 1.01 -5.26
N SER A 365 9.05 0.05 -5.92
CA SER A 365 9.71 -0.83 -6.92
C SER A 365 9.89 -0.11 -8.26
N SER A 366 10.82 -0.61 -9.05
CA SER A 366 11.07 -0.13 -10.42
C SER A 366 10.04 -0.62 -11.45
N THR A 367 8.81 -0.94 -11.03
CA THR A 367 7.76 -1.47 -11.91
C THR A 367 7.31 -0.42 -12.93
N GLY A 368 7.34 -0.75 -14.22
CA GLY A 368 6.88 0.15 -15.30
C GLY A 368 5.39 0.00 -15.64
N VAL A 369 4.80 1.03 -16.23
CA VAL A 369 3.39 1.08 -16.65
C VAL A 369 3.26 1.61 -18.08
N PHE A 370 2.82 0.76 -19.00
CA PHE A 370 2.72 1.04 -20.43
C PHE A 370 1.28 0.85 -20.91
N VAL A 371 0.60 1.95 -21.24
CA VAL A 371 -0.82 1.95 -21.57
C VAL A 371 -1.06 2.42 -22.99
N GLY A 372 -1.75 1.59 -23.78
CA GLY A 372 -2.38 2.04 -25.02
C GLY A 372 -3.68 2.79 -24.73
N GLY A 373 -3.72 4.09 -25.00
CA GLY A 373 -4.90 4.94 -24.74
C GLY A 373 -5.32 5.70 -26.00
N GLY A 374 -6.63 5.89 -26.17
CA GLY A 374 -7.19 6.65 -27.29
C GLY A 374 -7.55 8.11 -26.94
N PRO A 375 -8.11 8.85 -27.91
CA PRO A 375 -8.63 10.20 -27.69
C PRO A 375 -9.60 10.28 -26.51
N GLN A 376 -9.54 11.38 -25.77
CA GLN A 376 -10.35 11.60 -24.57
C GLN A 376 -11.56 12.46 -24.94
N ASP A 377 -12.76 11.88 -24.92
CA ASP A 377 -14.02 12.58 -25.21
C ASP A 377 -14.82 12.91 -23.94
N TYR A 378 -14.45 12.35 -22.79
CA TYR A 378 -15.01 12.70 -21.49
C TYR A 378 -14.92 14.20 -21.12
N PRO A 379 -13.87 14.97 -21.51
CA PRO A 379 -13.88 16.43 -21.36
C PRO A 379 -15.13 17.12 -21.94
N ALA A 380 -15.66 16.65 -23.07
CA ALA A 380 -16.87 17.21 -23.67
C ALA A 380 -18.11 16.93 -22.81
N VAL A 381 -18.12 15.81 -22.10
CA VAL A 381 -19.14 15.50 -21.09
C VAL A 381 -18.98 16.44 -19.88
N LEU A 382 -17.75 16.58 -19.36
CA LEU A 382 -17.45 17.41 -18.20
C LEU A 382 -17.76 18.90 -18.41
N MET A 383 -17.48 19.47 -19.58
CA MET A 383 -17.78 20.88 -19.88
C MET A 383 -19.27 21.22 -19.78
N GLY A 384 -20.16 20.22 -19.92
CA GLY A 384 -21.60 20.38 -19.76
C GLY A 384 -22.13 20.03 -18.36
N SER A 385 -21.26 19.75 -17.39
CA SER A 385 -21.61 19.26 -16.05
C SER A 385 -21.36 20.30 -14.95
N ALA A 386 -21.88 20.06 -13.74
CA ALA A 386 -21.66 20.93 -12.58
C ALA A 386 -20.20 20.87 -12.07
N GLU A 387 -19.47 19.83 -12.47
CA GLU A 387 -18.13 19.45 -12.06
C GLU A 387 -17.03 20.19 -12.84
N ALA A 388 -17.40 20.94 -13.90
CA ALA A 388 -16.48 21.70 -14.73
C ALA A 388 -15.57 22.69 -13.95
N GLY A 389 -16.02 23.18 -12.79
CA GLY A 389 -15.28 24.10 -11.91
C GLY A 389 -14.45 23.45 -10.80
N GLY A 390 -14.37 22.11 -10.75
CA GLY A 390 -13.87 21.35 -9.60
C GLY A 390 -12.34 21.23 -9.44
N GLY A 391 -11.55 21.80 -10.35
CA GLY A 391 -10.07 21.76 -10.30
C GLY A 391 -9.42 20.44 -10.74
N TYR A 392 -10.19 19.36 -10.86
CA TYR A 392 -9.71 18.03 -11.30
C TYR A 392 -9.90 17.76 -12.79
N GLY A 393 -10.63 18.59 -13.53
CA GLY A 393 -10.95 18.33 -14.94
C GLY A 393 -9.72 18.13 -15.84
N MET A 394 -8.60 18.78 -15.52
CA MET A 394 -7.33 18.59 -16.23
C MET A 394 -6.73 17.21 -15.94
N THR A 395 -6.50 16.86 -14.67
CA THR A 395 -5.87 15.57 -14.31
C THR A 395 -6.80 14.38 -14.57
N GLY A 396 -8.11 14.60 -14.54
CA GLY A 396 -9.11 13.59 -14.82
C GLY A 396 -9.20 13.18 -16.29
N ALA A 397 -8.67 13.97 -17.24
CA ALA A 397 -8.83 13.70 -18.66
C ALA A 397 -7.55 13.78 -19.51
N LEU A 398 -6.39 13.99 -18.90
CA LEU A 398 -5.12 13.92 -19.63
C LEU A 398 -4.73 12.46 -19.90
N GLY A 399 -4.43 12.12 -21.16
CA GLY A 399 -4.00 10.76 -21.53
C GLY A 399 -2.74 10.30 -20.79
N SER A 400 -1.78 11.19 -20.53
CA SER A 400 -0.57 10.88 -19.75
C SER A 400 -0.87 10.49 -18.30
N VAL A 401 -2.04 10.88 -17.76
CA VAL A 401 -2.45 10.53 -16.40
C VAL A 401 -2.98 9.10 -16.32
N MET A 402 -3.29 8.43 -17.43
CA MET A 402 -3.68 7.01 -17.42
C MET A 402 -2.59 6.12 -16.79
N SER A 403 -1.38 6.11 -17.35
CA SER A 403 -0.25 5.36 -16.78
C SER A 403 0.29 5.99 -15.50
N GLY A 404 0.34 7.33 -15.45
CA GLY A 404 0.84 8.07 -14.31
C GLY A 404 0.01 7.86 -13.04
N ARG A 405 -1.31 7.76 -13.14
CA ARG A 405 -2.19 7.54 -11.99
C ARG A 405 -2.08 6.11 -11.45
N VAL A 406 -1.95 5.10 -12.32
CA VAL A 406 -1.66 3.72 -11.89
C VAL A 406 -0.35 3.70 -11.09
N SER A 407 0.70 4.32 -11.62
CA SER A 407 2.00 4.42 -10.95
C SER A 407 1.89 5.15 -9.60
N TYR A 408 1.18 6.29 -9.57
CA TYR A 408 0.99 7.08 -8.36
C TYR A 408 0.23 6.32 -7.26
N VAL A 409 -0.86 5.63 -7.61
CA VAL A 409 -1.72 4.93 -6.64
C VAL A 409 -1.05 3.67 -6.09
N LEU A 410 -0.35 2.92 -6.95
CA LEU A 410 0.37 1.71 -6.55
C LEU A 410 1.78 2.01 -6.00
N GLY A 411 2.25 3.26 -6.12
CA GLY A 411 3.57 3.70 -5.65
C GLY A 411 4.72 3.13 -6.49
N LEU A 412 4.55 3.01 -7.81
CA LEU A 412 5.55 2.45 -8.73
C LEU A 412 6.49 3.55 -9.25
N GLU A 413 7.76 3.22 -9.41
CA GLU A 413 8.82 4.19 -9.77
C GLU A 413 9.49 3.90 -11.12
N GLY A 414 9.03 2.89 -11.85
CA GLY A 414 9.47 2.61 -13.22
C GLY A 414 8.85 3.55 -14.28
N PRO A 415 9.19 3.38 -15.57
CA PRO A 415 8.65 4.24 -16.63
C PRO A 415 7.13 4.16 -16.73
N ALA A 416 6.45 5.31 -16.73
CA ALA A 416 4.99 5.42 -16.87
C ALA A 416 4.63 6.13 -18.19
N VAL A 417 4.15 5.38 -19.18
CA VAL A 417 3.97 5.88 -20.56
C VAL A 417 2.58 5.53 -21.10
N THR A 418 1.88 6.53 -21.61
CA THR A 418 0.67 6.34 -22.42
C THR A 418 1.02 6.54 -23.89
N VAL A 419 0.59 5.63 -24.77
CA VAL A 419 0.87 5.64 -26.20
C VAL A 419 -0.43 5.61 -27.00
N ASP A 420 -0.51 6.45 -28.02
CA ASP A 420 -1.58 6.45 -29.02
C ASP A 420 -1.01 6.14 -30.41
N THR A 421 -1.28 4.93 -30.87
CA THR A 421 -1.11 4.47 -32.25
C THR A 421 -2.43 3.92 -32.79
N ALA A 422 -3.55 4.49 -32.34
CA ALA A 422 -4.91 4.03 -32.61
C ALA A 422 -5.11 2.54 -32.24
N CYS A 423 -5.53 1.70 -33.18
CA CYS A 423 -5.89 0.30 -32.91
C CYS A 423 -4.70 -0.56 -32.46
N SER A 424 -3.45 -0.18 -32.79
CA SER A 424 -2.24 -0.90 -32.38
C SER A 424 -1.71 -0.52 -30.99
N SER A 425 -2.31 0.47 -30.32
CA SER A 425 -1.76 1.07 -29.10
C SER A 425 -1.34 0.09 -28.01
N SER A 426 -2.17 -0.90 -27.67
CA SER A 426 -1.82 -1.88 -26.63
C SER A 426 -0.68 -2.81 -27.02
N LEU A 427 -0.52 -3.20 -28.28
CA LEU A 427 0.64 -4.02 -28.70
C LEU A 427 1.91 -3.19 -28.78
N VAL A 428 1.81 -1.91 -29.16
CA VAL A 428 2.96 -0.99 -29.11
C VAL A 428 3.37 -0.75 -27.65
N ALA A 429 2.41 -0.58 -26.73
CA ALA A 429 2.69 -0.47 -25.30
C ALA A 429 3.38 -1.74 -24.76
N LEU A 430 2.90 -2.93 -25.15
CA LEU A 430 3.55 -4.20 -24.80
C LEU A 430 4.97 -4.34 -25.38
N HIS A 431 5.18 -3.89 -26.63
CA HIS A 431 6.50 -3.87 -27.24
C HIS A 431 7.47 -2.94 -26.47
N LEU A 432 7.02 -1.76 -26.06
CA LEU A 432 7.84 -0.83 -25.27
C LEU A 432 8.13 -1.36 -23.86
N ALA A 433 7.15 -2.00 -23.21
CA ALA A 433 7.37 -2.70 -21.95
C ALA A 433 8.45 -3.78 -22.08
N ALA A 434 8.42 -4.56 -23.16
CA ALA A 434 9.43 -5.56 -23.45
C ALA A 434 10.83 -4.95 -23.63
N GLN A 435 10.94 -3.82 -24.33
CA GLN A 435 12.22 -3.11 -24.46
C GLN A 435 12.72 -2.58 -23.11
N SER A 436 11.84 -2.04 -22.27
CA SER A 436 12.19 -1.49 -20.95
C SER A 436 12.70 -2.59 -20.00
N LEU A 437 12.06 -3.76 -19.99
CA LEU A 437 12.50 -4.94 -19.25
C LEU A 437 13.86 -5.46 -19.74
N ASN A 438 14.06 -5.55 -21.06
CA ASN A 438 15.33 -6.02 -21.63
C ASN A 438 16.48 -5.03 -21.40
N ASN A 439 16.18 -3.73 -21.36
CA ASN A 439 17.15 -2.69 -21.06
C ASN A 439 17.43 -2.52 -19.55
N GLY A 440 16.67 -3.21 -18.69
CA GLY A 440 16.81 -3.11 -17.23
C GLY A 440 16.31 -1.78 -16.65
N GLU A 441 15.45 -1.06 -17.37
CA GLU A 441 14.78 0.16 -16.86
C GLU A 441 13.68 -0.17 -15.85
N CYS A 442 13.13 -1.39 -15.93
CA CYS A 442 12.21 -1.97 -14.96
C CYS A 442 12.48 -3.46 -14.75
N GLU A 443 12.00 -4.00 -13.63
CA GLU A 443 12.05 -5.43 -13.31
C GLU A 443 10.72 -6.15 -13.57
N LEU A 444 9.61 -5.41 -13.52
CA LEU A 444 8.24 -5.84 -13.76
C LEU A 444 7.54 -4.75 -14.58
N ALA A 445 6.62 -5.11 -15.45
CA ALA A 445 5.88 -4.15 -16.26
C ALA A 445 4.39 -4.50 -16.35
N LEU A 446 3.55 -3.49 -16.14
CA LEU A 446 2.13 -3.50 -16.46
C LEU A 446 1.96 -3.00 -17.90
N ALA A 447 1.44 -3.82 -18.80
CA ALA A 447 1.24 -3.45 -20.20
C ALA A 447 -0.18 -3.75 -20.66
N GLY A 448 -0.82 -2.82 -21.36
CA GLY A 448 -2.20 -3.03 -21.77
C GLY A 448 -2.79 -1.90 -22.58
N GLY A 449 -4.12 -1.79 -22.58
CA GLY A 449 -4.80 -0.68 -23.22
C GLY A 449 -6.28 -0.60 -22.87
N VAL A 450 -6.85 0.57 -23.15
CA VAL A 450 -8.23 0.90 -22.76
C VAL A 450 -8.91 1.72 -23.85
N THR A 451 -10.21 1.48 -24.04
CA THR A 451 -11.10 2.33 -24.83
C THR A 451 -12.49 2.30 -24.22
N ILE A 452 -12.96 3.48 -23.81
CA ILE A 452 -14.34 3.73 -23.38
C ILE A 452 -14.82 4.95 -24.17
N MET A 453 -16.00 4.85 -24.74
CA MET A 453 -16.67 5.90 -25.49
C MET A 453 -17.53 6.70 -24.52
N ALA A 454 -17.09 7.90 -24.10
CA ALA A 454 -17.95 8.74 -23.25
C ALA A 454 -19.06 9.44 -24.04
N THR A 455 -18.88 9.56 -25.35
CA THR A 455 -19.82 10.19 -26.30
C THR A 455 -20.03 9.27 -27.52
N PRO A 456 -21.12 9.44 -28.28
CA PRO A 456 -21.34 8.68 -29.51
C PRO A 456 -20.55 9.25 -30.71
N GLY A 457 -19.63 10.19 -30.52
CA GLY A 457 -18.98 10.94 -31.60
C GLY A 457 -18.23 10.06 -32.59
N ALA A 458 -17.55 9.01 -32.11
CA ALA A 458 -16.83 8.07 -32.96
C ALA A 458 -17.75 7.39 -33.99
N PHE A 459 -18.98 7.02 -33.59
CA PHE A 459 -19.94 6.40 -34.52
C PHE A 459 -20.33 7.36 -35.65
N ALA A 460 -20.59 8.63 -35.33
CA ALA A 460 -20.96 9.63 -36.33
C ALA A 460 -19.84 9.91 -37.35
N GLU A 461 -18.58 9.93 -36.89
CA GLU A 461 -17.43 10.09 -37.78
C GLU A 461 -17.25 8.88 -38.70
N PHE A 462 -17.34 7.65 -38.17
CA PHE A 462 -17.17 6.44 -38.97
C PHE A 462 -18.35 6.13 -39.90
N ASP A 463 -19.57 6.54 -39.54
CA ASP A 463 -20.73 6.53 -40.45
C ASP A 463 -20.46 7.43 -41.67
N THR A 464 -19.87 8.61 -41.44
CA THR A 464 -19.51 9.56 -42.52
C THR A 464 -18.43 9.00 -43.44
N LEU A 465 -17.46 8.27 -42.89
CA LEU A 465 -16.38 7.63 -43.64
C LEU A 465 -16.80 6.33 -44.35
N GLY A 466 -18.01 5.83 -44.09
CA GLY A 466 -18.50 4.56 -44.65
C GLY A 466 -17.73 3.34 -44.14
N GLY A 467 -17.13 3.42 -42.95
CA GLY A 467 -16.32 2.35 -42.37
C GLY A 467 -17.07 1.40 -41.43
N MET A 468 -18.35 1.69 -41.15
CA MET A 468 -19.20 0.94 -40.22
C MET A 468 -19.89 -0.24 -40.87
N ALA A 469 -19.94 -1.38 -40.17
CA ALA A 469 -20.81 -2.50 -40.55
C ALA A 469 -22.27 -2.15 -40.27
N GLY A 470 -23.19 -2.47 -41.19
CA GLY A 470 -24.60 -2.07 -41.07
C GLY A 470 -25.32 -2.73 -39.88
N ASP A 471 -24.89 -3.91 -39.47
CA ASP A 471 -25.38 -4.66 -38.31
C ASP A 471 -24.48 -4.53 -37.06
N GLY A 472 -23.46 -3.66 -37.13
CA GLY A 472 -22.50 -3.43 -36.05
C GLY A 472 -21.51 -4.57 -35.80
N ARG A 473 -21.46 -5.62 -36.63
CA ARG A 473 -20.62 -6.81 -36.41
C ARG A 473 -19.33 -6.80 -37.20
N CYS A 474 -18.24 -7.24 -36.56
CA CYS A 474 -16.98 -7.54 -37.25
C CYS A 474 -17.05 -8.94 -37.90
N LYS A 475 -17.41 -8.98 -39.18
CA LYS A 475 -17.50 -10.21 -39.99
C LYS A 475 -16.15 -10.60 -40.60
N ALA A 476 -15.15 -10.77 -39.73
CA ALA A 476 -13.74 -10.91 -40.13
C ALA A 476 -13.51 -12.07 -41.13
N PHE A 477 -12.99 -11.73 -42.31
CA PHE A 477 -12.65 -12.61 -43.42
C PHE A 477 -13.84 -13.34 -44.09
N ALA A 478 -15.08 -12.99 -43.74
CA ALA A 478 -16.27 -13.53 -44.37
C ALA A 478 -16.59 -12.83 -45.71
N ALA A 479 -17.31 -13.49 -46.61
CA ALA A 479 -17.81 -12.84 -47.83
C ALA A 479 -18.81 -11.70 -47.56
N SER A 480 -19.45 -11.72 -46.38
CA SER A 480 -20.41 -10.73 -45.89
C SER A 480 -19.76 -9.54 -45.15
N ALA A 481 -18.42 -9.45 -45.14
CA ALA A 481 -17.66 -8.36 -44.55
C ALA A 481 -17.98 -7.00 -45.21
N ASP A 482 -18.61 -6.10 -44.47
CA ASP A 482 -19.12 -4.80 -44.93
C ASP A 482 -18.61 -3.60 -44.12
N GLY A 483 -17.80 -3.81 -43.08
CA GLY A 483 -17.29 -2.74 -42.22
C GLY A 483 -16.88 -3.21 -40.83
N THR A 484 -16.53 -2.26 -39.97
CA THR A 484 -16.14 -2.53 -38.58
C THR A 484 -17.33 -2.33 -37.63
N GLY A 485 -17.46 -3.23 -36.66
CA GLY A 485 -18.26 -3.05 -35.45
C GLY A 485 -17.41 -2.50 -34.32
N TRP A 486 -17.82 -1.41 -33.66
CA TRP A 486 -17.07 -0.86 -32.52
C TRP A 486 -17.41 -1.56 -31.21
N GLY A 487 -16.41 -1.62 -30.34
CA GLY A 487 -16.53 -2.14 -28.98
C GLY A 487 -15.75 -1.29 -27.99
N GLU A 488 -16.03 -1.50 -26.72
CA GLU A 488 -15.28 -0.95 -25.59
C GLU A 488 -14.46 -2.05 -24.90
N GLY A 489 -13.45 -1.67 -24.15
CA GLY A 489 -12.77 -2.64 -23.29
C GLY A 489 -11.51 -2.12 -22.64
N VAL A 490 -11.04 -2.88 -21.66
CA VAL A 490 -9.76 -2.70 -21.01
C VAL A 490 -9.10 -4.06 -20.81
N GLY A 491 -7.80 -4.13 -21.06
CA GLY A 491 -6.99 -5.32 -20.76
C GLY A 491 -5.63 -4.90 -20.25
N MET A 492 -5.12 -5.63 -19.26
CA MET A 492 -3.81 -5.44 -18.66
C MET A 492 -3.12 -6.80 -18.50
N VAL A 493 -1.85 -6.87 -18.84
CA VAL A 493 -0.96 -8.02 -18.56
C VAL A 493 0.21 -7.56 -17.70
N VAL A 494 0.65 -8.44 -16.80
CA VAL A 494 1.87 -8.28 -16.00
C VAL A 494 2.97 -9.09 -16.66
N VAL A 495 4.10 -8.44 -16.93
CA VAL A 495 5.21 -9.02 -17.69
C VAL A 495 6.52 -8.81 -16.92
N GLU A 496 7.35 -9.84 -16.87
CA GLU A 496 8.74 -9.78 -16.39
C GLU A 496 9.64 -10.69 -17.24
N ARG A 497 10.95 -10.67 -16.97
CA ARG A 497 11.87 -11.64 -17.59
C ARG A 497 11.55 -13.05 -17.12
N LEU A 498 11.66 -14.05 -18.01
CA LEU A 498 11.34 -15.44 -17.64
C LEU A 498 12.20 -15.97 -16.48
N SER A 499 13.46 -15.56 -16.39
CA SER A 499 14.36 -15.89 -15.27
C SER A 499 13.89 -15.28 -13.96
N ASP A 500 13.29 -14.10 -14.03
CA ASP A 500 12.80 -13.37 -12.88
C ASP A 500 11.52 -13.99 -12.36
N ALA A 501 10.59 -14.36 -13.26
CA ALA A 501 9.40 -15.14 -12.90
C ALA A 501 9.78 -16.44 -12.19
N ARG A 502 10.74 -17.19 -12.73
CA ARG A 502 11.24 -18.43 -12.11
C ARG A 502 11.91 -18.18 -10.75
N ARG A 503 12.74 -17.14 -10.65
CA ARG A 503 13.41 -16.77 -9.39
C ARG A 503 12.42 -16.38 -8.31
N ASN A 504 11.39 -15.62 -8.69
CA ASN A 504 10.38 -15.10 -7.78
C ASN A 504 9.27 -16.13 -7.49
N GLY A 505 9.22 -17.24 -8.24
CA GLY A 505 8.21 -18.28 -8.10
C GLY A 505 6.84 -17.88 -8.66
N HIS A 506 6.79 -16.92 -9.58
CA HIS A 506 5.56 -16.47 -10.22
C HIS A 506 5.12 -17.48 -11.29
N GLU A 507 3.81 -17.70 -11.41
CA GLU A 507 3.23 -18.58 -12.43
C GLU A 507 3.44 -17.96 -13.82
N VAL A 508 3.99 -18.73 -14.76
CA VAL A 508 4.15 -18.30 -16.16
C VAL A 508 2.91 -18.72 -16.94
N LEU A 509 2.08 -17.76 -17.36
CA LEU A 509 0.85 -18.01 -18.12
C LEU A 509 1.15 -18.28 -19.59
N ALA A 510 2.11 -17.55 -20.15
CA ALA A 510 2.65 -17.70 -21.50
C ALA A 510 3.99 -16.94 -21.61
N VAL A 511 4.69 -17.15 -22.71
CA VAL A 511 5.98 -16.50 -23.00
C VAL A 511 5.86 -15.61 -24.24
N ILE A 512 6.29 -14.35 -24.15
CA ILE A 512 6.50 -13.47 -25.30
C ILE A 512 7.87 -13.77 -25.87
N ARG A 513 7.88 -14.39 -27.06
CA ARG A 513 9.12 -14.79 -27.73
C ARG A 513 9.74 -13.69 -28.56
N GLY A 514 8.92 -12.82 -29.12
CA GLY A 514 9.40 -11.69 -29.91
C GLY A 514 8.24 -10.79 -30.31
N SER A 515 8.56 -9.52 -30.58
CA SER A 515 7.60 -8.55 -31.10
C SER A 515 8.29 -7.60 -32.06
N ALA A 516 7.52 -6.99 -32.96
CA ALA A 516 7.99 -5.95 -33.85
C ALA A 516 6.91 -4.90 -34.10
N ILE A 517 7.35 -3.67 -34.36
CA ILE A 517 6.52 -2.57 -34.82
C ILE A 517 7.10 -1.98 -36.11
N ASN A 518 6.25 -1.53 -37.04
CA ASN A 518 6.70 -0.78 -38.21
C ASN A 518 5.63 0.24 -38.68
N GLN A 519 5.86 0.84 -39.84
CA GLN A 519 4.94 1.82 -40.45
C GLN A 519 4.63 1.48 -41.91
N ASP A 520 3.41 1.75 -42.31
CA ASP A 520 2.92 1.61 -43.68
C ASP A 520 3.59 2.60 -44.64
N GLY A 521 3.98 3.76 -44.13
CA GLY A 521 4.64 4.81 -44.92
C GLY A 521 3.69 5.44 -45.92
N ALA A 522 4.15 5.63 -47.16
CA ALA A 522 3.34 6.24 -48.23
C ALA A 522 2.36 5.22 -48.84
N SER A 523 1.32 4.83 -48.08
CA SER A 523 0.22 3.98 -48.54
C SER A 523 -0.80 4.75 -49.41
N ASN A 524 -1.83 4.06 -49.90
CA ASN A 524 -2.84 4.64 -50.82
C ASN A 524 -3.91 5.47 -50.07
N GLY A 525 -3.47 6.34 -49.16
CA GLY A 525 -4.30 7.11 -48.23
C GLY A 525 -3.88 6.87 -46.79
N LEU A 526 -3.99 7.89 -45.93
CA LEU A 526 -3.51 7.83 -44.54
C LEU A 526 -4.05 6.61 -43.76
N SER A 527 -5.31 6.27 -43.98
CA SER A 527 -6.01 5.15 -43.32
C SER A 527 -6.00 3.84 -44.12
N ALA A 528 -5.38 3.81 -45.31
CA ALA A 528 -5.35 2.62 -46.13
C ALA A 528 -4.21 1.68 -45.68
N PRO A 529 -4.51 0.41 -45.32
CA PRO A 529 -3.49 -0.52 -44.86
C PRO A 529 -2.53 -0.95 -45.99
N ASN A 530 -1.32 -1.39 -45.63
CA ASN A 530 -0.32 -1.85 -46.60
C ASN A 530 0.14 -3.31 -46.37
N GLY A 531 -0.29 -4.21 -47.26
CA GLY A 531 0.08 -5.64 -47.20
C GLY A 531 1.58 -5.92 -47.12
N PRO A 532 2.44 -5.31 -47.96
CA PRO A 532 3.89 -5.47 -47.84
C PRO A 532 4.46 -5.06 -46.47
N SER A 533 3.92 -4.01 -45.83
CA SER A 533 4.32 -3.59 -44.48
C SER A 533 3.88 -4.60 -43.41
N GLN A 534 2.68 -5.16 -43.54
CA GLN A 534 2.21 -6.22 -42.66
C GLN A 534 3.09 -7.48 -42.78
N GLN A 535 3.47 -7.88 -44.00
CA GLN A 535 4.43 -8.97 -44.19
C GLN A 535 5.79 -8.68 -43.54
N ARG A 536 6.28 -7.43 -43.62
CA ARG A 536 7.56 -7.04 -43.01
C ARG A 536 7.50 -7.10 -41.49
N VAL A 537 6.43 -6.62 -40.85
CA VAL A 537 6.33 -6.67 -39.38
C VAL A 537 6.23 -8.11 -38.86
N ILE A 538 5.50 -8.97 -39.58
CA ILE A 538 5.43 -10.41 -39.27
C ILE A 538 6.82 -11.05 -39.34
N ARG A 539 7.53 -10.86 -40.47
CA ARG A 539 8.89 -11.42 -40.64
C ARG A 539 9.88 -10.89 -39.60
N GLN A 540 9.77 -9.61 -39.23
CA GLN A 540 10.63 -9.02 -38.20
C GLN A 540 10.33 -9.59 -36.81
N ALA A 541 9.06 -9.77 -36.44
CA ALA A 541 8.69 -10.37 -35.16
C ALA A 541 9.17 -11.84 -35.06
N LEU A 542 9.05 -12.61 -36.15
CA LEU A 542 9.60 -13.97 -36.25
C LEU A 542 11.13 -13.98 -36.12
N ALA A 543 11.82 -13.04 -36.80
CA ALA A 543 13.27 -12.91 -36.69
C ALA A 543 13.71 -12.55 -35.26
N ASN A 544 13.02 -11.60 -34.61
CA ASN A 544 13.27 -11.22 -33.23
C ASN A 544 13.00 -12.39 -32.26
N ALA A 545 12.08 -13.30 -32.60
CA ALA A 545 11.80 -14.50 -31.83
C ALA A 545 12.77 -15.67 -32.08
N GLY A 546 13.62 -15.58 -33.11
CA GLY A 546 14.45 -16.68 -33.59
C GLY A 546 13.64 -17.85 -34.16
N LEU A 547 12.49 -17.58 -34.76
CA LEU A 547 11.53 -18.60 -35.24
C LEU A 547 11.29 -18.52 -36.75
N SER A 548 10.88 -19.64 -37.33
CA SER A 548 10.37 -19.70 -38.70
C SER A 548 8.85 -19.51 -38.74
N ALA A 549 8.29 -19.20 -39.91
CA ALA A 549 6.84 -19.03 -40.05
C ALA A 549 6.06 -20.35 -39.80
N ALA A 550 6.66 -21.50 -40.08
CA ALA A 550 6.05 -22.83 -39.86
C ALA A 550 5.98 -23.23 -38.37
N ASP A 551 6.66 -22.48 -37.50
CA ASP A 551 6.65 -22.70 -36.05
C ASP A 551 5.39 -22.16 -35.37
N VAL A 552 4.69 -21.21 -35.98
CA VAL A 552 3.48 -20.57 -35.41
C VAL A 552 2.23 -21.25 -35.92
N ASP A 553 1.35 -21.70 -35.02
CA ASP A 553 0.17 -22.51 -35.35
C ASP A 553 -1.06 -21.67 -35.67
N MET A 554 -1.22 -20.56 -34.96
CA MET A 554 -2.41 -19.70 -35.01
C MET A 554 -2.01 -18.24 -35.15
N VAL A 555 -2.80 -17.45 -35.89
CA VAL A 555 -2.77 -16.00 -35.79
C VAL A 555 -4.13 -15.49 -35.30
N GLU A 556 -4.07 -14.77 -34.19
CA GLU A 556 -5.12 -13.84 -33.78
C GLU A 556 -4.92 -12.54 -34.57
N ALA A 557 -5.79 -12.34 -35.56
CA ALA A 557 -5.64 -11.31 -36.57
C ALA A 557 -6.07 -9.93 -36.05
N HIS A 558 -5.72 -8.89 -36.83
CA HIS A 558 -6.38 -7.61 -36.68
C HIS A 558 -7.87 -7.73 -37.11
N GLY A 559 -8.16 -8.35 -38.25
CA GLY A 559 -9.46 -8.91 -38.64
C GLY A 559 -10.67 -8.05 -38.26
N THR A 560 -10.83 -6.90 -38.93
CA THR A 560 -11.84 -5.89 -38.59
C THR A 560 -13.16 -6.08 -39.30
N GLY A 561 -13.27 -7.01 -40.26
CA GLY A 561 -14.49 -7.19 -41.05
C GLY A 561 -14.60 -6.18 -42.19
N THR A 562 -13.52 -5.48 -42.54
CA THR A 562 -13.54 -4.44 -43.58
C THR A 562 -13.28 -5.05 -44.96
N THR A 563 -14.05 -4.60 -45.96
CA THR A 563 -13.96 -5.10 -47.34
C THR A 563 -12.57 -4.92 -47.97
N LEU A 564 -11.82 -3.89 -47.55
CA LEU A 564 -10.44 -3.63 -48.01
C LEU A 564 -9.38 -4.26 -47.11
N GLY A 565 -9.52 -4.14 -45.79
CA GLY A 565 -8.49 -4.55 -44.84
C GLY A 565 -8.34 -6.06 -44.72
N ASP A 566 -9.45 -6.80 -44.66
CA ASP A 566 -9.43 -8.24 -44.47
C ASP A 566 -8.69 -8.98 -45.62
N PRO A 567 -8.90 -8.64 -46.91
CA PRO A 567 -8.12 -9.25 -47.99
C PRO A 567 -6.62 -8.92 -47.93
N ILE A 568 -6.27 -7.70 -47.54
CA ILE A 568 -4.86 -7.27 -47.42
C ILE A 568 -4.14 -8.06 -46.33
N GLU A 569 -4.79 -8.23 -45.17
CA GLU A 569 -4.24 -9.01 -44.06
C GLU A 569 -4.15 -10.49 -44.39
N ALA A 570 -5.20 -11.10 -44.93
CA ALA A 570 -5.19 -12.51 -45.32
C ALA A 570 -4.09 -12.81 -46.35
N GLN A 571 -3.90 -11.94 -47.35
CA GLN A 571 -2.82 -12.07 -48.33
C GLN A 571 -1.43 -11.92 -47.69
N ALA A 572 -1.27 -11.02 -46.72
CA ALA A 572 0.00 -10.89 -45.99
C ALA A 572 0.33 -12.15 -45.20
N LEU A 573 -0.66 -12.77 -44.55
CA LEU A 573 -0.52 -14.04 -43.83
C LEU A 573 -0.23 -15.21 -44.79
N LEU A 574 -0.96 -15.30 -45.91
CA LEU A 574 -0.70 -16.30 -46.96
C LEU A 574 0.73 -16.20 -47.50
N ALA A 575 1.22 -14.97 -47.76
CA ALA A 575 2.57 -14.70 -48.27
C ALA A 575 3.70 -14.82 -47.23
N THR A 576 3.36 -15.08 -45.96
CA THR A 576 4.31 -15.30 -44.87
C THR A 576 4.08 -16.67 -44.25
N TYR A 577 3.17 -16.76 -43.30
CA TYR A 577 2.80 -17.98 -42.60
C TYR A 577 2.27 -19.09 -43.50
N GLY A 578 1.55 -18.77 -44.57
CA GLY A 578 0.96 -19.76 -45.48
C GLY A 578 1.96 -20.46 -46.42
N GLN A 579 3.22 -20.03 -46.43
CA GLN A 579 4.27 -20.63 -47.26
C GLN A 579 5.04 -21.72 -46.51
N ASP A 580 5.60 -22.68 -47.25
CA ASP A 580 6.47 -23.74 -46.73
C ASP A 580 5.86 -24.58 -45.58
N ARG A 581 4.53 -24.72 -45.55
CA ARG A 581 3.81 -25.55 -44.57
C ARG A 581 3.41 -26.91 -45.14
N PRO A 582 3.39 -27.98 -44.33
CA PRO A 582 2.68 -29.22 -44.64
C PRO A 582 1.18 -28.96 -44.85
N ALA A 583 0.57 -29.65 -45.83
CA ALA A 583 -0.85 -29.47 -46.16
C ALA A 583 -1.81 -29.89 -45.02
N ASP A 584 -1.38 -30.77 -44.12
CA ASP A 584 -2.10 -31.22 -42.93
C ASP A 584 -1.92 -30.30 -41.71
N ARG A 585 -1.10 -29.24 -41.83
CA ARG A 585 -0.84 -28.28 -40.75
C ARG A 585 -0.89 -26.82 -41.25
N PRO A 586 -2.08 -26.35 -41.68
CA PRO A 586 -2.25 -24.95 -42.06
C PRO A 586 -2.04 -24.01 -40.87
N LEU A 587 -1.92 -22.71 -41.16
CA LEU A 587 -2.07 -21.68 -40.14
C LEU A 587 -3.55 -21.53 -39.81
N TRP A 588 -3.90 -21.56 -38.54
CA TRP A 588 -5.26 -21.24 -38.08
C TRP A 588 -5.45 -19.73 -37.92
N LEU A 589 -6.52 -19.20 -38.47
CA LEU A 589 -6.82 -17.77 -38.48
C LEU A 589 -8.17 -17.46 -37.81
N GLY A 590 -8.20 -16.49 -36.91
CA GLY A 590 -9.42 -16.00 -36.28
C GLY A 590 -9.28 -14.56 -35.74
N SER A 591 -10.38 -14.00 -35.26
CA SER A 591 -10.42 -12.67 -34.63
C SER A 591 -11.45 -12.62 -33.50
N VAL A 592 -11.02 -12.17 -32.33
CA VAL A 592 -11.87 -11.94 -31.14
C VAL A 592 -12.89 -10.81 -31.38
N LYS A 593 -12.63 -9.93 -32.35
CA LYS A 593 -13.55 -8.84 -32.70
C LYS A 593 -14.90 -9.36 -33.20
N SER A 594 -14.93 -10.60 -33.72
CA SER A 594 -16.17 -11.26 -34.11
C SER A 594 -17.10 -11.57 -32.93
N ASN A 595 -16.60 -11.54 -31.68
CA ASN A 595 -17.41 -11.78 -30.48
C ASN A 595 -18.00 -10.51 -29.87
N PHE A 596 -17.25 -9.40 -29.82
CA PHE A 596 -17.68 -8.19 -29.10
C PHE A 596 -17.22 -6.87 -29.74
N GLY A 597 -16.87 -6.91 -31.03
CA GLY A 597 -16.47 -5.72 -31.79
C GLY A 597 -15.02 -5.29 -31.57
N HIS A 598 -14.65 -4.18 -32.21
CA HIS A 598 -13.33 -3.59 -32.17
C HIS A 598 -13.17 -2.67 -30.96
N THR A 599 -12.42 -3.13 -29.96
CA THR A 599 -12.20 -2.41 -28.68
C THR A 599 -11.12 -1.32 -28.74
N GLY A 600 -11.04 -0.59 -29.85
CA GLY A 600 -10.08 0.49 -30.08
C GLY A 600 -8.62 0.17 -29.67
N ALA A 601 -8.05 0.99 -28.79
CA ALA A 601 -6.69 0.84 -28.28
C ALA A 601 -6.48 -0.43 -27.44
N ALA A 602 -7.54 -1.03 -26.88
CA ALA A 602 -7.49 -2.29 -26.14
C ALA A 602 -7.53 -3.55 -27.04
N ALA A 603 -7.69 -3.40 -28.36
CA ALA A 603 -7.90 -4.54 -29.26
C ALA A 603 -6.70 -5.50 -29.33
N GLY A 604 -5.49 -4.97 -29.26
CA GLY A 604 -4.27 -5.77 -29.26
C GLY A 604 -4.15 -6.69 -28.05
N VAL A 605 -4.30 -6.12 -26.85
CA VAL A 605 -4.25 -6.88 -25.59
C VAL A 605 -5.42 -7.87 -25.46
N ALA A 606 -6.60 -7.56 -26.00
CA ALA A 606 -7.71 -8.54 -26.08
C ALA A 606 -7.29 -9.80 -26.86
N GLY A 607 -6.60 -9.61 -27.99
CA GLY A 607 -6.03 -10.70 -28.77
C GLY A 607 -4.94 -11.47 -28.04
N VAL A 608 -4.08 -10.78 -27.29
CA VAL A 608 -3.06 -11.42 -26.42
C VAL A 608 -3.73 -12.30 -25.37
N ILE A 609 -4.70 -11.78 -24.62
CA ILE A 609 -5.38 -12.53 -23.55
C ILE A 609 -6.09 -13.76 -24.14
N LYS A 610 -6.82 -13.63 -25.28
CA LYS A 610 -7.41 -14.78 -25.97
C LYS A 610 -6.35 -15.82 -26.35
N ALA A 611 -5.23 -15.39 -26.91
CA ALA A 611 -4.15 -16.31 -27.33
C ALA A 611 -3.52 -17.03 -26.13
N VAL A 612 -3.29 -16.32 -25.00
CA VAL A 612 -2.82 -16.93 -23.75
C VAL A 612 -3.81 -17.99 -23.25
N LEU A 613 -5.11 -17.66 -23.22
CA LEU A 613 -6.15 -18.62 -22.80
C LEU A 613 -6.22 -19.84 -23.73
N ALA A 614 -6.10 -19.64 -25.04
CA ALA A 614 -6.05 -20.74 -26.02
C ALA A 614 -4.83 -21.66 -25.82
N LEU A 615 -3.65 -21.08 -25.55
CA LEU A 615 -2.43 -21.83 -25.24
C LEU A 615 -2.59 -22.68 -23.98
N ARG A 616 -3.13 -22.09 -22.90
CA ARG A 616 -3.35 -22.75 -21.60
C ARG A 616 -4.38 -23.87 -21.68
N ASN A 617 -5.45 -23.69 -22.44
CA ASN A 617 -6.54 -24.65 -22.53
C ASN A 617 -6.36 -25.66 -23.67
N GLY A 618 -5.32 -25.53 -24.50
CA GLY A 618 -5.11 -26.43 -25.64
C GLY A 618 -6.27 -26.44 -26.63
N LEU A 619 -6.90 -25.28 -26.86
CA LEU A 619 -8.09 -25.15 -27.71
C LEU A 619 -7.99 -23.91 -28.59
N LEU A 620 -8.25 -24.06 -29.88
CA LEU A 620 -8.40 -23.00 -30.87
C LEU A 620 -9.89 -22.65 -31.00
N PRO A 621 -10.36 -21.51 -30.46
CA PRO A 621 -11.78 -21.16 -30.52
C PRO A 621 -12.21 -20.73 -31.92
N LYS A 622 -13.49 -20.94 -32.25
CA LYS A 622 -14.05 -20.49 -33.54
C LYS A 622 -14.07 -18.96 -33.65
N THR A 623 -13.92 -18.45 -34.85
CA THR A 623 -14.27 -17.07 -35.24
C THR A 623 -15.72 -17.04 -35.71
N LEU A 624 -16.47 -15.98 -35.36
CA LEU A 624 -17.90 -15.89 -35.69
C LEU A 624 -18.16 -15.25 -37.06
N HIS A 625 -19.40 -15.42 -37.53
CA HIS A 625 -19.96 -14.80 -38.73
C HIS A 625 -19.31 -15.15 -40.07
N VAL A 626 -18.63 -16.30 -40.15
CA VAL A 626 -18.06 -16.82 -41.41
C VAL A 626 -18.96 -17.94 -41.95
N ASP A 627 -19.93 -17.59 -42.78
CA ASP A 627 -20.70 -18.58 -43.55
C ASP A 627 -19.86 -19.14 -44.72
N GLU A 628 -19.19 -18.24 -45.44
CA GLU A 628 -18.20 -18.55 -46.47
C GLU A 628 -17.03 -17.54 -46.41
N PRO A 629 -15.77 -17.97 -46.67
CA PRO A 629 -14.63 -17.06 -46.73
C PRO A 629 -14.77 -16.02 -47.84
N THR A 630 -14.17 -14.84 -47.67
CA THR A 630 -14.23 -13.78 -48.68
C THR A 630 -13.64 -14.23 -50.03
N PRO A 631 -14.34 -14.01 -51.16
CA PRO A 631 -13.85 -14.35 -52.50
C PRO A 631 -12.77 -13.38 -53.01
N GLN A 632 -12.49 -12.30 -52.27
CA GLN A 632 -11.44 -11.33 -52.60
C GLN A 632 -10.02 -11.84 -52.25
N VAL A 633 -9.93 -13.03 -51.65
CA VAL A 633 -8.69 -13.68 -51.27
C VAL A 633 -8.57 -15.01 -52.01
N ASP A 634 -7.42 -15.25 -52.64
CA ASP A 634 -7.07 -16.57 -53.15
C ASP A 634 -6.54 -17.45 -52.00
N TRP A 635 -7.45 -18.10 -51.28
CA TRP A 635 -7.13 -19.01 -50.17
C TRP A 635 -6.32 -20.23 -50.61
N SER A 636 -6.25 -20.54 -51.92
CA SER A 636 -5.45 -21.65 -52.45
C SER A 636 -3.96 -21.31 -52.59
N ALA A 637 -3.59 -20.02 -52.44
CA ALA A 637 -2.22 -19.53 -52.60
C ALA A 637 -1.26 -19.90 -51.44
N GLY A 638 -1.78 -20.48 -50.36
CA GLY A 638 -0.99 -20.88 -49.19
C GLY A 638 -1.84 -21.63 -48.17
N ALA A 639 -1.19 -22.31 -47.22
CA ALA A 639 -1.87 -23.11 -46.22
C ALA A 639 -2.32 -22.27 -45.02
N VAL A 640 -3.41 -21.51 -45.18
CA VAL A 640 -4.08 -20.75 -44.12
C VAL A 640 -5.56 -21.10 -44.12
N GLU A 641 -6.11 -21.46 -42.95
CA GLU A 641 -7.52 -21.84 -42.79
C GLU A 641 -8.20 -21.01 -41.69
N LEU A 642 -9.42 -20.55 -41.96
CA LEU A 642 -10.27 -19.87 -40.98
C LEU A 642 -10.78 -20.86 -39.93
N LEU A 643 -10.76 -20.44 -38.66
CA LEU A 643 -11.33 -21.19 -37.55
C LEU A 643 -12.87 -21.11 -37.53
N THR A 644 -13.53 -21.70 -38.52
CA THR A 644 -15.01 -21.72 -38.60
C THR A 644 -15.65 -22.65 -37.55
N GLN A 645 -14.85 -23.53 -36.94
CA GLN A 645 -15.23 -24.42 -35.86
C GLN A 645 -14.10 -24.46 -34.82
N ALA A 646 -14.47 -24.70 -33.55
CA ALA A 646 -13.47 -24.87 -32.50
C ALA A 646 -12.69 -26.17 -32.74
N ARG A 647 -11.38 -26.13 -32.49
CA ARG A 647 -10.48 -27.26 -32.72
C ARG A 647 -9.58 -27.48 -31.52
N GLU A 648 -9.31 -28.74 -31.20
CA GLU A 648 -8.27 -29.09 -30.25
C GLU A 648 -6.92 -28.60 -30.76
N TRP A 649 -6.11 -28.05 -29.86
CA TRP A 649 -4.73 -27.69 -30.09
C TRP A 649 -3.86 -28.72 -29.37
N PRO A 650 -3.52 -29.85 -29.99
CA PRO A 650 -2.85 -30.95 -29.30
C PRO A 650 -1.45 -30.55 -28.84
N ASP A 651 -0.94 -31.25 -27.81
CA ASP A 651 0.48 -31.17 -27.48
C ASP A 651 1.29 -31.79 -28.63
N ALA A 652 2.39 -31.12 -28.97
CA ALA A 652 3.31 -31.57 -30.01
C ALA A 652 4.73 -31.63 -29.42
N GLU A 653 5.66 -32.25 -30.15
CA GLU A 653 7.09 -32.24 -29.77
C GLU A 653 7.69 -30.82 -29.71
N ARG A 654 6.95 -29.80 -30.17
CA ARG A 654 7.29 -28.38 -30.04
C ARG A 654 6.21 -27.62 -29.27
N PRO A 655 6.58 -26.54 -28.55
CA PRO A 655 5.60 -25.66 -27.91
C PRO A 655 4.55 -25.12 -28.89
N ARG A 656 3.32 -24.97 -28.40
CA ARG A 656 2.26 -24.25 -29.12
C ARG A 656 2.62 -22.77 -29.23
N ARG A 657 2.39 -22.17 -30.40
CA ARG A 657 2.73 -20.76 -30.65
C ARG A 657 1.63 -20.02 -31.40
N ALA A 658 1.35 -18.79 -30.97
CA ALA A 658 0.40 -17.88 -31.61
C ALA A 658 1.05 -16.56 -32.00
N GLY A 659 0.72 -16.04 -33.18
CA GLY A 659 0.95 -14.65 -33.54
C GLY A 659 -0.26 -13.78 -33.21
N VAL A 660 -0.04 -12.54 -32.77
CA VAL A 660 -1.09 -11.55 -32.52
C VAL A 660 -0.78 -10.29 -33.32
N SER A 661 -1.71 -9.87 -34.19
CA SER A 661 -1.56 -8.69 -35.05
C SER A 661 -2.48 -7.55 -34.61
N SER A 662 -1.98 -6.32 -34.65
CA SER A 662 -2.83 -5.13 -34.61
C SER A 662 -2.28 -4.01 -35.48
N PHE A 663 -3.14 -3.42 -36.31
CA PHE A 663 -2.76 -2.43 -37.32
C PHE A 663 -3.53 -1.13 -37.06
N GLY A 664 -2.83 -0.06 -36.73
CA GLY A 664 -3.41 1.24 -36.45
C GLY A 664 -3.85 1.95 -37.72
N ILE A 665 -4.97 2.68 -37.66
CA ILE A 665 -5.46 3.51 -38.77
C ILE A 665 -4.46 4.63 -39.16
N SER A 666 -3.48 4.93 -38.32
CA SER A 666 -2.36 5.84 -38.61
C SER A 666 -1.20 5.19 -39.37
N GLY A 667 -1.32 3.91 -39.74
CA GLY A 667 -0.32 3.13 -40.47
C GLY A 667 0.71 2.41 -39.60
N THR A 668 0.70 2.58 -38.28
CA THR A 668 1.60 1.84 -37.38
C THR A 668 1.11 0.40 -37.22
N ASN A 669 1.97 -0.58 -37.51
CA ASN A 669 1.66 -2.00 -37.35
C ASN A 669 2.41 -2.59 -36.17
N ALA A 670 1.81 -3.53 -35.47
CA ALA A 670 2.45 -4.33 -34.43
C ALA A 670 2.13 -5.82 -34.61
N HIS A 671 3.13 -6.68 -34.38
CA HIS A 671 2.97 -8.13 -34.34
C HIS A 671 3.76 -8.73 -33.17
N VAL A 672 3.14 -9.62 -32.41
CA VAL A 672 3.72 -10.28 -31.23
C VAL A 672 3.63 -11.80 -31.40
N ILE A 673 4.70 -12.52 -31.04
CA ILE A 673 4.73 -13.98 -31.01
C ILE A 673 4.68 -14.46 -29.56
N LEU A 674 3.65 -15.26 -29.25
CA LEU A 674 3.43 -15.90 -27.96
C LEU A 674 3.74 -17.39 -28.06
N GLU A 675 4.25 -17.95 -26.98
CA GLU A 675 4.58 -19.37 -26.82
C GLU A 675 3.98 -19.91 -25.53
N GLN A 676 3.58 -21.18 -25.56
CA GLN A 676 3.15 -21.94 -24.39
C GLN A 676 4.17 -21.83 -23.25
N ALA A 677 3.69 -21.67 -22.01
CA ALA A 677 4.54 -21.66 -20.84
C ALA A 677 5.38 -22.95 -20.75
N PRO A 678 6.64 -22.88 -20.30
CA PRO A 678 7.45 -24.08 -20.09
C PRO A 678 6.78 -24.96 -19.04
N GLU A 679 6.85 -26.28 -19.22
CA GLU A 679 6.39 -27.21 -18.18
C GLU A 679 7.15 -26.94 -16.87
N PRO A 680 6.47 -26.95 -15.71
CA PRO A 680 7.14 -26.78 -14.42
C PRO A 680 8.19 -27.89 -14.25
N GLU A 681 9.47 -27.53 -14.14
CA GLU A 681 10.54 -28.47 -13.81
C GLU A 681 10.23 -29.10 -12.44
N GLY A 682 9.73 -30.33 -12.43
CA GLY A 682 9.39 -31.09 -11.22
C GLY A 682 7.95 -31.58 -11.10
N ALA A 683 7.06 -31.30 -12.06
CA ALA A 683 5.71 -31.89 -12.10
C ALA A 683 5.69 -33.23 -12.86
N GLU A 684 6.58 -34.18 -12.51
CA GLU A 684 6.25 -35.59 -12.73
C GLU A 684 5.03 -35.89 -11.85
N VAL A 685 3.85 -36.04 -12.45
CA VAL A 685 2.71 -36.69 -11.79
C VAL A 685 3.11 -38.16 -11.63
N PRO A 686 3.45 -38.66 -10.43
CA PRO A 686 3.70 -40.07 -10.27
C PRO A 686 2.33 -40.74 -10.36
N GLY A 687 2.08 -41.44 -11.47
CA GLY A 687 1.07 -42.47 -11.48
C GLY A 687 1.37 -43.47 -10.37
N SER A 688 0.51 -43.53 -9.35
CA SER A 688 0.29 -44.69 -8.48
C SER A 688 1.52 -45.49 -8.00
N ALA A 689 2.60 -44.80 -7.64
CA ALA A 689 3.68 -45.34 -6.82
C ALA A 689 4.32 -44.20 -6.03
N GLU A 690 4.47 -44.42 -4.72
CA GLU A 690 5.09 -43.54 -3.73
C GLU A 690 6.30 -42.78 -4.30
N ALA A 691 6.18 -41.45 -4.40
CA ALA A 691 7.32 -40.58 -4.69
C ALA A 691 8.37 -40.76 -3.59
N PRO A 692 9.62 -41.16 -3.91
CA PRO A 692 10.70 -41.25 -2.92
C PRO A 692 11.14 -39.82 -2.57
N GLY A 693 10.55 -39.26 -1.52
CA GLY A 693 10.77 -37.88 -1.07
C GLY A 693 9.57 -37.23 -0.36
N ALA A 694 8.39 -37.86 -0.37
CA ALA A 694 7.25 -37.44 0.44
C ALA A 694 7.38 -37.78 1.94
N GLU A 695 8.51 -38.34 2.37
CA GLU A 695 8.92 -38.42 3.78
C GLU A 695 9.69 -37.13 4.13
N GLY A 696 8.98 -36.04 4.43
CA GLY A 696 9.68 -34.82 4.86
C GLY A 696 8.87 -33.54 4.99
N ARG A 697 7.66 -33.44 4.41
CA ARG A 697 6.73 -32.37 4.80
C ARG A 697 6.10 -32.78 6.12
N PRO A 698 6.37 -32.12 7.26
CA PRO A 698 5.60 -32.40 8.46
C PRO A 698 4.13 -32.15 8.08
N ALA A 699 3.32 -33.21 8.13
CA ALA A 699 1.88 -33.05 8.06
C ALA A 699 1.51 -32.18 9.27
N LEU A 700 1.31 -30.88 9.03
CA LEU A 700 0.84 -29.97 10.06
C LEU A 700 -0.58 -30.43 10.40
N SER A 701 -0.70 -31.28 11.41
CA SER A 701 -1.97 -31.70 11.97
C SER A 701 -2.51 -30.53 12.79
N GLY A 702 -3.39 -29.72 12.19
CA GLY A 702 -3.99 -28.58 12.86
C GLY A 702 -4.84 -27.71 11.94
N PRO A 703 -5.59 -26.74 12.50
CA PRO A 703 -6.38 -25.81 11.71
C PRO A 703 -5.48 -24.89 10.88
N VAL A 704 -5.86 -24.66 9.62
CA VAL A 704 -5.24 -23.70 8.71
C VAL A 704 -5.98 -22.37 8.82
N PRO A 705 -5.27 -21.22 8.88
CA PRO A 705 -5.90 -19.90 8.83
C PRO A 705 -6.19 -19.45 7.39
N TRP A 706 -7.43 -19.11 7.08
CA TRP A 706 -7.80 -18.36 5.88
C TRP A 706 -8.04 -16.90 6.24
N LEU A 707 -7.17 -16.03 5.73
CA LEU A 707 -7.21 -14.59 5.94
C LEU A 707 -8.03 -13.94 4.82
N VAL A 708 -9.01 -13.11 5.16
CA VAL A 708 -9.73 -12.28 4.20
C VAL A 708 -9.78 -10.84 4.71
N SER A 709 -9.61 -9.89 3.79
CA SER A 709 -9.59 -8.47 4.12
C SER A 709 -10.42 -7.65 3.13
N GLY A 710 -10.81 -6.46 3.55
CA GLY A 710 -11.48 -5.46 2.73
C GLY A 710 -11.27 -4.05 3.29
N ARG A 711 -11.28 -3.03 2.43
CA ARG A 711 -11.20 -1.62 2.87
C ARG A 711 -12.44 -1.15 3.62
N THR A 712 -13.56 -1.84 3.41
CA THR A 712 -14.81 -1.62 4.12
C THR A 712 -15.37 -2.95 4.61
N GLU A 713 -16.29 -2.90 5.57
CA GLU A 713 -16.99 -4.12 6.01
C GLU A 713 -17.77 -4.79 4.87
N ALA A 714 -18.37 -4.01 3.98
CA ALA A 714 -19.06 -4.55 2.81
C ALA A 714 -18.11 -5.26 1.85
N ALA A 715 -16.92 -4.69 1.59
CA ALA A 715 -15.89 -5.31 0.77
C ALA A 715 -15.35 -6.62 1.38
N LEU A 716 -15.15 -6.66 2.71
CA LEU A 716 -14.75 -7.87 3.42
C LEU A 716 -15.78 -9.00 3.22
N ARG A 717 -17.08 -8.68 3.36
CA ARG A 717 -18.16 -9.64 3.16
C ARG A 717 -18.22 -10.13 1.71
N ALA A 718 -18.12 -9.22 0.75
CA ALA A 718 -18.12 -9.55 -0.67
C ALA A 718 -16.90 -10.43 -1.03
N GLN A 719 -15.72 -10.14 -0.48
CA GLN A 719 -14.52 -10.95 -0.70
C GLN A 719 -14.69 -12.37 -0.16
N ALA A 720 -15.25 -12.53 1.05
CA ALA A 720 -15.52 -13.85 1.61
C ALA A 720 -16.54 -14.64 0.77
N ALA A 721 -17.59 -13.98 0.27
CA ALA A 721 -18.57 -14.60 -0.61
C ALA A 721 -17.95 -15.07 -1.94
N ARG A 722 -17.17 -14.20 -2.61
CA ARG A 722 -16.47 -14.55 -3.85
C ARG A 722 -15.51 -15.70 -3.67
N LEU A 723 -14.75 -15.73 -2.58
CA LEU A 723 -13.83 -16.83 -2.29
C LEU A 723 -14.58 -18.15 -2.05
N ALA A 724 -15.70 -18.12 -1.34
CA ALA A 724 -16.52 -19.32 -1.12
C ALA A 724 -17.10 -19.86 -2.44
N GLU A 725 -17.59 -18.99 -3.32
CA GLU A 725 -18.10 -19.36 -4.65
C GLU A 725 -16.99 -19.92 -5.54
N HIS A 726 -15.83 -19.26 -5.55
CA HIS A 726 -14.66 -19.68 -6.31
C HIS A 726 -14.20 -21.10 -5.94
N LEU A 727 -14.15 -21.39 -4.64
CA LEU A 727 -13.74 -22.71 -4.13
C LEU A 727 -14.80 -23.79 -4.34
N ALA A 728 -16.07 -23.43 -4.44
CA ALA A 728 -17.13 -24.39 -4.77
C ALA A 728 -16.94 -25.00 -6.17
N GLY A 729 -16.34 -24.25 -7.11
CA GLY A 729 -15.96 -24.73 -8.44
C GLY A 729 -14.64 -25.51 -8.50
N ARG A 730 -13.88 -25.59 -7.40
CA ARG A 730 -12.52 -26.17 -7.32
C ARG A 730 -12.34 -27.05 -6.08
N PRO A 731 -13.10 -28.17 -5.97
CA PRO A 731 -13.04 -29.04 -4.79
C PRO A 731 -11.66 -29.68 -4.55
N GLU A 732 -10.80 -29.70 -5.56
CA GLU A 732 -9.41 -30.16 -5.50
C GLU A 732 -8.44 -29.19 -4.81
N ALA A 733 -8.83 -27.93 -4.59
CA ALA A 733 -7.97 -26.93 -3.97
C ALA A 733 -7.62 -27.31 -2.52
N ALA A 734 -6.33 -27.47 -2.23
CA ALA A 734 -5.88 -27.83 -0.90
C ALA A 734 -6.03 -26.63 0.07
N PRO A 735 -6.61 -26.82 1.28
CA PRO A 735 -6.77 -25.74 2.25
C PRO A 735 -5.49 -24.98 2.60
N LEU A 736 -4.37 -25.69 2.63
CA LEU A 736 -3.06 -25.10 2.91
C LEU A 736 -2.62 -24.12 1.82
N ASP A 737 -2.79 -24.49 0.55
CA ASP A 737 -2.38 -23.65 -0.58
C ASP A 737 -3.25 -22.40 -0.67
N VAL A 738 -4.56 -22.53 -0.37
CA VAL A 738 -5.47 -21.38 -0.25
C VAL A 738 -5.04 -20.46 0.88
N GLY A 739 -4.78 -21.01 2.08
CA GLY A 739 -4.34 -20.23 3.24
C GLY A 739 -3.01 -19.52 3.00
N PHE A 740 -2.05 -20.21 2.39
CA PHE A 740 -0.75 -19.65 1.99
C PHE A 740 -0.93 -18.50 0.99
N SER A 741 -1.74 -18.69 -0.05
CA SER A 741 -1.99 -17.68 -1.07
C SER A 741 -2.64 -16.43 -0.46
N LEU A 742 -3.66 -16.61 0.39
CA LEU A 742 -4.32 -15.50 1.08
C LEU A 742 -3.38 -14.71 2.01
N ALA A 743 -2.39 -15.37 2.60
CA ALA A 743 -1.44 -14.75 3.52
C ALA A 743 -0.30 -14.01 2.81
N THR A 744 0.10 -14.43 1.61
CA THR A 744 1.36 -13.99 0.98
C THR A 744 1.17 -13.22 -0.33
N THR A 745 0.00 -13.34 -0.97
CA THR A 745 -0.25 -12.79 -2.33
C THR A 745 -1.33 -11.72 -2.37
N ARG A 746 -1.82 -11.27 -1.20
CA ARG A 746 -2.95 -10.34 -1.08
C ARG A 746 -2.63 -9.20 -0.13
N ALA A 747 -3.11 -8.02 -0.47
CA ALA A 747 -3.02 -6.85 0.37
C ALA A 747 -3.75 -7.05 1.71
N ASN A 748 -3.10 -6.66 2.82
CA ASN A 748 -3.68 -6.76 4.15
C ASN A 748 -4.47 -5.48 4.54
N LEU A 749 -5.71 -5.38 4.06
CA LEU A 749 -6.59 -4.22 4.21
C LEU A 749 -7.18 -4.08 5.64
N GLU A 750 -7.88 -2.99 5.90
CA GLU A 750 -8.27 -2.53 7.24
C GLU A 750 -9.26 -3.47 7.96
N HIS A 751 -10.35 -3.86 7.28
CA HIS A 751 -11.33 -4.78 7.84
C HIS A 751 -10.89 -6.22 7.56
N ARG A 752 -10.67 -7.00 8.62
CA ARG A 752 -10.06 -8.33 8.53
C ARG A 752 -10.94 -9.39 9.17
N ALA A 753 -10.96 -10.58 8.58
CA ALA A 753 -11.42 -11.79 9.23
C ALA A 753 -10.43 -12.93 9.01
N VAL A 754 -10.29 -13.78 10.03
CA VAL A 754 -9.54 -15.04 9.98
C VAL A 754 -10.53 -16.16 10.22
N VAL A 755 -10.58 -17.11 9.29
CA VAL A 755 -11.34 -18.35 9.43
C VAL A 755 -10.37 -19.47 9.78
N LEU A 756 -10.63 -20.20 10.86
CA LEU A 756 -9.82 -21.34 11.30
C LEU A 756 -10.59 -22.64 11.07
N GLY A 757 -9.96 -23.60 10.39
CA GLY A 757 -10.55 -24.91 10.14
C GLY A 757 -9.53 -25.89 9.58
N SER A 758 -9.82 -27.18 9.69
CA SER A 758 -8.90 -28.25 9.23
C SER A 758 -9.33 -28.84 7.89
N THR A 759 -10.54 -28.53 7.43
CA THR A 759 -11.12 -29.04 6.18
C THR A 759 -11.69 -27.92 5.34
N SER A 760 -11.76 -28.13 4.01
CA SER A 760 -12.37 -27.18 3.09
C SER A 760 -13.82 -26.86 3.47
N GLU A 761 -14.58 -27.83 3.99
CA GLU A 761 -15.97 -27.64 4.42
C GLU A 761 -16.11 -26.73 5.65
N GLU A 762 -15.23 -26.89 6.64
CA GLU A 762 -15.20 -26.01 7.82
C GLU A 762 -14.85 -24.58 7.43
N LEU A 763 -13.83 -24.43 6.59
CA LEU A 763 -13.32 -23.13 6.15
C LEU A 763 -14.33 -22.41 5.26
N THR A 764 -14.97 -23.09 4.31
CA THR A 764 -16.04 -22.51 3.47
C THR A 764 -17.26 -22.10 4.30
N ARG A 765 -17.66 -22.89 5.31
CA ARG A 765 -18.71 -22.47 6.25
C ARG A 765 -18.33 -21.21 7.01
N GLY A 766 -17.08 -21.09 7.43
CA GLY A 766 -16.58 -19.88 8.07
C GLY A 766 -16.56 -18.66 7.13
N LEU A 767 -16.20 -18.83 5.85
CA LEU A 767 -16.30 -17.76 4.84
C LEU A 767 -17.75 -17.30 4.66
N ASN A 768 -18.70 -18.24 4.56
CA ASN A 768 -20.12 -17.89 4.47
C ASN A 768 -20.60 -17.14 5.71
N ALA A 769 -20.14 -17.53 6.91
CA ALA A 769 -20.42 -16.78 8.13
C ALA A 769 -19.84 -15.35 8.08
N VAL A 770 -18.65 -15.15 7.51
CA VAL A 770 -18.09 -13.81 7.25
C VAL A 770 -19.01 -13.01 6.33
N ALA A 771 -19.39 -13.57 5.18
CA ALA A 771 -20.25 -12.94 4.18
C ALA A 771 -21.62 -12.51 4.74
N GLU A 772 -22.27 -13.38 5.51
CA GLU A 772 -23.58 -13.14 6.13
C GLU A 772 -23.50 -12.28 7.41
N ALA A 773 -22.29 -12.00 7.89
CA ALA A 773 -22.02 -11.46 9.22
C ALA A 773 -22.64 -12.23 10.39
N ALA A 774 -22.67 -13.56 10.28
CA ALA A 774 -23.02 -14.44 11.37
C ALA A 774 -21.87 -14.57 12.40
N ILE A 775 -22.24 -14.76 13.66
CA ILE A 775 -21.30 -15.10 14.74
C ILE A 775 -20.94 -16.58 14.60
N SER A 776 -19.64 -16.88 14.49
CA SER A 776 -19.13 -18.25 14.42
C SER A 776 -17.87 -18.37 15.29
N PRO A 777 -17.71 -19.44 16.08
CA PRO A 777 -16.51 -19.65 16.88
C PRO A 777 -15.25 -19.89 16.03
N ALA A 778 -15.41 -20.26 14.77
CA ALA A 778 -14.31 -20.46 13.82
C ALA A 778 -13.85 -19.16 13.13
N VAL A 779 -14.51 -18.03 13.40
CA VAL A 779 -14.26 -16.75 12.72
C VAL A 779 -13.85 -15.69 13.74
N ILE A 780 -12.66 -15.15 13.53
CA ILE A 780 -12.12 -14.02 14.30
C ILE A 780 -12.20 -12.79 13.40
N ARG A 781 -12.81 -11.69 13.87
CA ARG A 781 -12.89 -10.43 13.12
C ARG A 781 -12.26 -9.30 13.89
N GLY A 782 -11.65 -8.36 13.16
CA GLY A 782 -11.06 -7.19 13.76
C GLY A 782 -10.88 -6.06 12.75
N ASN A 783 -10.75 -4.86 13.30
CA ASN A 783 -10.25 -3.70 12.59
C ASN A 783 -9.12 -3.15 13.46
N GLY A 784 -7.90 -3.10 12.93
CA GLY A 784 -6.70 -2.90 13.75
C GLY A 784 -5.91 -1.67 13.30
N THR A 785 -5.51 -0.85 14.27
CA THR A 785 -4.38 0.07 14.15
C THR A 785 -3.22 -0.51 14.96
N ASP A 786 -2.00 -0.49 14.40
CA ASP A 786 -0.81 -0.95 15.12
C ASP A 786 -0.42 0.06 16.21
N THR A 787 -0.53 -0.36 17.47
CA THR A 787 -0.21 0.43 18.66
C THR A 787 0.99 -0.13 19.44
N GLY A 788 1.72 -1.10 18.87
CA GLY A 788 2.86 -1.76 19.48
C GLY A 788 2.49 -2.93 20.41
N VAL A 789 3.35 -3.95 20.45
CA VAL A 789 3.10 -5.22 21.16
C VAL A 789 3.73 -5.22 22.54
N VAL A 790 2.98 -5.70 23.55
CA VAL A 790 3.51 -5.97 24.90
C VAL A 790 3.35 -7.44 25.23
N PHE A 791 4.44 -8.12 25.57
CA PHE A 791 4.37 -9.48 26.10
C PHE A 791 4.20 -9.45 27.62
N VAL A 792 3.17 -10.17 28.09
CA VAL A 792 2.82 -10.27 29.51
C VAL A 792 3.17 -11.67 30.01
N PHE A 793 4.01 -11.73 31.03
CA PHE A 793 4.51 -12.98 31.62
C PHE A 793 3.88 -13.18 33.00
N PRO A 794 2.84 -14.01 33.14
CA PRO A 794 2.16 -14.20 34.43
C PRO A 794 3.04 -14.93 35.45
N GLY A 795 2.65 -14.83 36.73
CA GLY A 795 3.25 -15.61 37.82
C GLY A 795 2.72 -17.04 37.89
N GLN A 796 2.90 -17.67 39.05
CA GLN A 796 2.32 -18.99 39.32
C GLN A 796 0.78 -18.92 39.41
N GLY A 797 0.10 -19.89 38.80
CA GLY A 797 -1.35 -20.00 38.74
C GLY A 797 -1.91 -20.28 37.34
N SER A 798 -1.10 -20.06 36.29
CA SER A 798 -1.46 -20.35 34.89
C SER A 798 -1.13 -21.77 34.45
N GLN A 799 -0.38 -22.53 35.26
CA GLN A 799 0.03 -23.89 34.91
C GLN A 799 -1.15 -24.86 34.87
N TRP A 800 -1.06 -25.81 33.96
CA TRP A 800 -1.92 -26.97 33.89
C TRP A 800 -1.09 -28.16 33.40
N VAL A 801 -1.48 -29.37 33.78
CA VAL A 801 -0.72 -30.57 33.42
C VAL A 801 -0.82 -30.81 31.92
N GLY A 802 0.34 -30.92 31.27
CA GLY A 802 0.43 -31.12 29.83
C GLY A 802 0.62 -29.83 29.02
N MET A 803 0.72 -28.68 29.69
CA MET A 803 1.07 -27.43 29.00
C MET A 803 2.36 -27.57 28.20
N GLY A 804 2.30 -27.21 26.92
CA GLY A 804 3.44 -27.26 26.00
C GLY A 804 3.72 -28.62 25.34
N ARG A 805 3.01 -29.71 25.69
CA ARG A 805 3.21 -31.03 25.05
C ARG A 805 3.00 -30.99 23.54
N ASP A 806 1.80 -30.62 23.11
CA ASP A 806 1.43 -30.64 21.70
C ASP A 806 2.33 -29.70 20.89
N LEU A 807 2.65 -28.52 21.43
CA LEU A 807 3.57 -27.57 20.81
C LEU A 807 5.00 -28.10 20.70
N TRP A 808 5.46 -28.93 21.64
CA TRP A 808 6.76 -29.58 21.55
C TRP A 808 6.82 -30.51 20.33
N ASP A 809 5.73 -31.18 20.00
CA ASP A 809 5.70 -32.11 18.88
C ASP A 809 5.48 -31.41 17.52
N VAL A 810 4.66 -30.34 17.46
CA VAL A 810 4.28 -29.69 16.19
C VAL A 810 5.08 -28.43 15.84
N SER A 811 5.78 -27.80 16.79
CA SER A 811 6.54 -26.57 16.56
C SER A 811 8.03 -26.77 16.82
N PRO A 812 8.86 -26.83 15.75
CA PRO A 812 10.32 -26.93 15.91
C PRO A 812 10.90 -25.77 16.74
N VAL A 813 10.39 -24.55 16.54
CA VAL A 813 10.83 -23.35 17.29
C VAL A 813 10.56 -23.51 18.79
N PHE A 814 9.37 -24.00 19.16
CA PHE A 814 9.04 -24.25 20.56
C PHE A 814 9.94 -25.33 21.15
N ALA A 815 10.10 -26.45 20.43
CA ALA A 815 10.92 -27.58 20.87
C ALA A 815 12.39 -27.19 21.08
N GLU A 816 12.99 -26.46 20.13
CA GLU A 816 14.36 -25.95 20.23
C GLU A 816 14.55 -25.04 21.44
N SER A 817 13.61 -24.12 21.67
CA SER A 817 13.64 -23.23 22.83
C SER A 817 13.51 -24.01 24.14
N MET A 818 12.60 -24.99 24.21
CA MET A 818 12.44 -25.81 25.41
C MET A 818 13.68 -26.67 25.70
N VAL A 819 14.34 -27.21 24.66
CA VAL A 819 15.62 -27.93 24.80
C VAL A 819 16.74 -27.00 25.29
N ALA A 820 16.78 -25.75 24.82
CA ALA A 820 17.72 -24.76 25.32
C ALA A 820 17.48 -24.44 26.81
N CYS A 821 16.21 -24.30 27.23
CA CYS A 821 15.83 -24.16 28.62
C CYS A 821 16.20 -25.40 29.46
N GLU A 822 15.97 -26.60 28.96
CA GLU A 822 16.36 -27.85 29.63
C GLU A 822 17.86 -27.91 29.87
N ARG A 823 18.68 -27.59 28.85
CA ARG A 823 20.14 -27.53 28.98
C ARG A 823 20.59 -26.51 30.03
N ALA A 824 19.93 -25.35 30.10
CA ALA A 824 20.23 -24.33 31.10
C ALA A 824 19.82 -24.75 32.52
N LEU A 825 18.73 -25.52 32.67
CA LEU A 825 18.22 -26.01 33.97
C LEU A 825 18.95 -27.26 34.47
N SER A 826 19.40 -28.14 33.57
CA SER A 826 20.04 -29.43 33.89
C SER A 826 21.12 -29.39 35.00
N PRO A 827 22.02 -28.38 35.08
CA PRO A 827 23.01 -28.32 36.15
C PRO A 827 22.45 -27.87 37.52
N LEU A 828 21.18 -27.47 37.59
CA LEU A 828 20.55 -26.84 38.76
C LEU A 828 19.42 -27.65 39.37
N VAL A 829 18.90 -28.66 38.66
CA VAL A 829 17.75 -29.48 39.07
C VAL A 829 18.07 -30.98 38.94
N ASP A 830 17.32 -31.82 39.66
CA ASP A 830 17.47 -33.28 39.68
C ASP A 830 16.46 -34.02 38.78
N TRP A 831 15.75 -33.29 37.93
CA TRP A 831 14.70 -33.79 37.03
C TRP A 831 14.90 -33.28 35.59
N SER A 832 14.37 -34.02 34.60
CA SER A 832 14.36 -33.58 33.19
C SER A 832 13.11 -32.76 32.89
N LEU A 833 13.30 -31.63 32.20
CA LEU A 833 12.19 -30.77 31.78
C LEU A 833 11.25 -31.51 30.83
N ARG A 834 11.81 -32.24 29.86
CA ARG A 834 11.02 -33.05 28.94
C ARG A 834 10.22 -34.10 29.71
N ASP A 835 10.84 -34.87 30.59
CA ASP A 835 10.14 -35.90 31.33
C ASP A 835 8.99 -35.33 32.18
N VAL A 836 9.20 -34.19 32.86
CA VAL A 836 8.15 -33.53 33.65
C VAL A 836 6.99 -33.08 32.78
N VAL A 837 7.26 -32.42 31.65
CA VAL A 837 6.21 -31.94 30.74
C VAL A 837 5.32 -33.09 30.30
N PHE A 838 5.87 -34.29 30.06
CA PHE A 838 5.13 -35.47 29.57
C PHE A 838 4.52 -36.38 30.66
N ARG A 839 4.68 -36.09 31.96
CA ARG A 839 4.13 -36.89 33.08
C ARG A 839 2.64 -36.67 33.37
N ASP A 840 1.93 -37.71 33.80
CA ASP A 840 0.51 -37.65 34.12
C ASP A 840 0.14 -36.70 35.27
N ALA A 841 -1.13 -36.27 35.31
CA ALA A 841 -1.62 -35.26 36.26
C ALA A 841 -1.60 -35.70 37.74
N GLY A 842 -1.57 -37.01 38.00
CA GLY A 842 -1.47 -37.55 39.35
C GLY A 842 -0.05 -37.61 39.90
N ASP A 843 0.97 -37.23 39.11
CA ASP A 843 2.36 -37.28 39.54
C ASP A 843 2.64 -36.22 40.64
N PRO A 844 3.15 -36.63 41.82
CA PRO A 844 3.48 -35.71 42.90
C PRO A 844 4.45 -34.59 42.53
N LEU A 845 5.27 -34.74 41.47
CA LEU A 845 6.17 -33.69 40.99
C LEU A 845 5.43 -32.40 40.61
N TRP A 846 4.21 -32.47 40.11
CA TRP A 846 3.44 -31.27 39.74
C TRP A 846 2.99 -30.43 40.96
N SER A 847 3.07 -30.99 42.17
CA SER A 847 2.78 -30.27 43.42
C SER A 847 3.99 -29.50 43.98
N ARG A 848 5.19 -29.77 43.45
CA ARG A 848 6.45 -29.20 43.92
C ARG A 848 6.72 -27.84 43.26
N VAL A 849 6.90 -26.80 44.07
CA VAL A 849 7.18 -25.44 43.59
C VAL A 849 8.51 -25.35 42.81
N ASP A 850 9.52 -26.11 43.22
CA ASP A 850 10.83 -26.20 42.56
C ASP A 850 10.80 -26.94 41.21
N VAL A 851 9.65 -27.52 40.86
CA VAL A 851 9.36 -28.05 39.52
C VAL A 851 8.46 -27.09 38.74
N VAL A 852 7.36 -26.63 39.34
CA VAL A 852 6.37 -25.81 38.65
C VAL A 852 6.95 -24.48 38.14
N GLN A 853 7.77 -23.80 38.95
CA GLN A 853 8.30 -22.48 38.55
C GLN A 853 9.27 -22.57 37.36
N PRO A 854 10.28 -23.46 37.36
CA PRO A 854 11.18 -23.56 36.22
C PRO A 854 10.50 -24.09 34.95
N VAL A 855 9.52 -25.00 35.06
CA VAL A 855 8.74 -25.47 33.91
C VAL A 855 7.90 -24.33 33.32
N LEU A 856 7.21 -23.53 34.15
CA LEU A 856 6.46 -22.36 33.69
C LEU A 856 7.37 -21.34 32.99
N TRP A 857 8.55 -21.07 33.54
CA TRP A 857 9.55 -20.19 32.93
C TRP A 857 9.95 -20.68 31.53
N ALA A 858 10.27 -21.97 31.39
CA ALA A 858 10.66 -22.55 30.11
C ALA A 858 9.53 -22.46 29.08
N VAL A 859 8.29 -22.75 29.47
CA VAL A 859 7.11 -22.63 28.59
C VAL A 859 6.90 -21.18 28.16
N MET A 860 6.95 -20.22 29.09
CA MET A 860 6.77 -18.80 28.77
C MET A 860 7.83 -18.26 27.80
N VAL A 861 9.10 -18.60 28.03
CA VAL A 861 10.21 -18.21 27.13
C VAL A 861 10.03 -18.84 25.74
N SER A 862 9.62 -20.10 25.68
CA SER A 862 9.43 -20.83 24.42
C SER A 862 8.20 -20.37 23.64
N LEU A 863 7.10 -20.01 24.32
CA LEU A 863 5.96 -19.35 23.67
C LEU A 863 6.35 -17.99 23.07
N ALA A 864 7.18 -17.21 23.78
CA ALA A 864 7.68 -15.95 23.23
C ALA A 864 8.54 -16.18 21.97
N ALA A 865 9.35 -17.24 21.92
CA ALA A 865 10.10 -17.61 20.73
C ALA A 865 9.18 -17.96 19.55
N VAL A 866 8.10 -18.72 19.79
CA VAL A 866 7.09 -19.02 18.75
C VAL A 866 6.46 -17.73 18.21
N TRP A 867 6.00 -16.83 19.08
CA TRP A 867 5.42 -15.56 18.63
C TRP A 867 6.39 -14.73 17.77
N ARG A 868 7.65 -14.63 18.18
CA ARG A 868 8.70 -13.95 17.41
C ARG A 868 8.97 -14.59 16.06
N SER A 869 8.87 -15.92 15.95
CA SER A 869 9.03 -16.62 14.66
C SER A 869 7.95 -16.26 13.63
N PHE A 870 6.79 -15.75 14.07
CA PHE A 870 5.75 -15.18 13.21
C PHE A 870 5.89 -13.65 13.02
N GLY A 871 7.02 -13.06 13.40
CA GLY A 871 7.29 -11.62 13.27
C GLY A 871 6.67 -10.75 14.37
N VAL A 872 6.10 -11.33 15.42
CA VAL A 872 5.51 -10.59 16.54
C VAL A 872 6.60 -10.23 17.55
N GLU A 873 7.22 -9.07 17.37
CA GLU A 873 8.27 -8.56 18.25
C GLU A 873 7.71 -7.67 19.38
N PRO A 874 8.04 -7.93 20.66
CA PRO A 874 7.58 -7.10 21.77
C PRO A 874 8.30 -5.76 21.79
N ALA A 875 7.54 -4.66 21.76
CA ALA A 875 8.07 -3.33 22.08
C ALA A 875 8.33 -3.18 23.58
N ALA A 876 7.59 -3.91 24.41
CA ALA A 876 7.81 -4.00 25.85
C ALA A 876 7.46 -5.38 26.41
N VAL A 877 7.99 -5.66 27.59
CA VAL A 877 7.64 -6.82 28.40
C VAL A 877 7.24 -6.39 29.80
N VAL A 878 6.30 -7.12 30.39
CA VAL A 878 5.93 -7.01 31.81
C VAL A 878 5.82 -8.40 32.40
N GLY A 879 6.39 -8.60 33.58
CA GLY A 879 6.31 -9.87 34.29
C GLY A 879 5.64 -9.71 35.63
N HIS A 880 4.82 -10.68 36.04
CA HIS A 880 4.19 -10.69 37.34
C HIS A 880 4.94 -11.63 38.29
N SER A 881 5.58 -11.09 39.33
CA SER A 881 6.39 -11.88 40.27
C SER A 881 7.48 -12.68 39.53
N GLN A 882 7.51 -14.02 39.64
CA GLN A 882 8.49 -14.84 38.92
C GLN A 882 8.44 -14.69 37.40
N GLY A 883 7.31 -14.23 36.85
CA GLY A 883 7.17 -13.95 35.43
C GLY A 883 8.17 -12.89 34.95
N GLU A 884 8.68 -12.03 35.85
CA GLU A 884 9.76 -11.09 35.54
C GLU A 884 11.05 -11.79 35.09
N VAL A 885 11.31 -13.02 35.54
CA VAL A 885 12.49 -13.78 35.10
C VAL A 885 12.36 -14.16 33.62
N ALA A 886 11.17 -14.61 33.20
CA ALA A 886 10.89 -14.91 31.79
C ALA A 886 10.91 -13.63 30.94
N ALA A 887 10.27 -12.57 31.42
CA ALA A 887 10.28 -11.26 30.78
C ALA A 887 11.71 -10.73 30.58
N ALA A 888 12.57 -10.85 31.60
CA ALA A 888 13.96 -10.41 31.53
C ALA A 888 14.78 -11.25 30.53
N CYS A 889 14.53 -12.56 30.44
CA CYS A 889 15.15 -13.40 29.41
C CYS A 889 14.70 -13.01 28.01
N VAL A 890 13.39 -12.82 27.80
CA VAL A 890 12.83 -12.48 26.48
C VAL A 890 13.23 -11.09 26.02
N ALA A 891 13.30 -10.13 26.94
CA ALA A 891 13.89 -8.83 26.66
C ALA A 891 15.40 -8.95 26.38
N GLY A 892 16.11 -10.02 26.75
CA GLY A 892 17.57 -10.11 26.62
C GLY A 892 18.32 -9.42 27.76
N GLY A 893 17.63 -9.06 28.85
CA GLY A 893 18.22 -8.55 30.08
C GLY A 893 18.91 -9.62 30.92
N LEU A 894 18.51 -10.88 30.78
CA LEU A 894 19.20 -12.05 31.35
C LEU A 894 19.50 -13.08 30.26
N SER A 895 20.63 -13.79 30.40
CA SER A 895 20.88 -15.01 29.62
C SER A 895 19.91 -16.12 30.04
N LEU A 896 19.73 -17.15 29.20
CA LEU A 896 18.92 -18.31 29.58
C LEU A 896 19.52 -19.04 30.79
N GLU A 897 20.86 -19.10 30.89
CA GLU A 897 21.58 -19.70 32.01
C GLU A 897 21.36 -18.92 33.32
N ASP A 898 21.41 -17.59 33.26
CA ASP A 898 21.12 -16.75 34.44
C ASP A 898 19.64 -16.82 34.83
N GLY A 899 18.73 -16.80 33.85
CA GLY A 899 17.29 -16.98 34.08
C GLY A 899 16.96 -18.32 34.72
N ALA A 900 17.54 -19.41 34.20
CA ALA A 900 17.44 -20.75 34.76
C ALA A 900 17.97 -20.79 36.21
N ARG A 901 19.11 -20.15 36.48
CA ARG A 901 19.65 -20.03 37.84
C ARG A 901 18.71 -19.30 38.78
N VAL A 902 18.18 -18.14 38.37
CA VAL A 902 17.24 -17.37 39.21
C VAL A 902 15.99 -18.20 39.54
N VAL A 903 15.36 -18.83 38.55
CA VAL A 903 14.12 -19.58 38.78
C VAL A 903 14.35 -20.87 39.57
N ALA A 904 15.45 -21.59 39.33
CA ALA A 904 15.76 -22.83 40.05
C ALA A 904 16.17 -22.58 41.50
N VAL A 905 17.08 -21.63 41.76
CA VAL A 905 17.55 -21.32 43.13
C VAL A 905 16.40 -20.77 43.97
N ARG A 906 15.63 -19.82 43.44
CA ARG A 906 14.48 -19.25 44.16
C ARG A 906 13.48 -20.33 44.54
N SER A 907 13.08 -21.16 43.59
CA SER A 907 12.03 -22.15 43.81
C SER A 907 12.47 -23.27 44.76
N ARG A 908 13.74 -23.70 44.69
CA ARG A 908 14.34 -24.63 45.66
C ARG A 908 14.35 -24.07 47.08
N LEU A 909 14.82 -22.83 47.27
CA LEU A 909 14.86 -22.19 48.58
C LEU A 909 13.45 -22.00 49.19
N VAL A 910 12.46 -21.68 48.35
CA VAL A 910 11.05 -21.64 48.77
C VAL A 910 10.58 -23.02 49.24
N LEU A 911 10.88 -24.09 48.50
CA LEU A 911 10.56 -25.45 48.92
C LEU A 911 11.21 -25.80 50.27
N GLU A 912 12.51 -25.55 50.41
CA GLU A 912 13.28 -25.97 51.58
C GLU A 912 12.90 -25.21 52.87
N LYS A 913 12.61 -23.91 52.75
CA LYS A 913 12.51 -23.02 53.92
C LYS A 913 11.11 -22.46 54.17
N LEU A 914 10.23 -22.38 53.17
CA LEU A 914 8.91 -21.72 53.30
C LEU A 914 7.70 -22.62 53.08
N SER A 915 7.85 -23.75 52.37
CA SER A 915 6.76 -24.71 52.13
C SER A 915 6.10 -25.16 53.44
N GLY A 916 4.77 -25.14 53.47
CA GLY A 916 3.92 -25.44 54.62
C GLY A 916 3.77 -24.32 55.66
N LYS A 917 4.48 -23.18 55.54
CA LYS A 917 4.48 -22.11 56.54
C LYS A 917 3.58 -20.91 56.23
N GLY A 918 2.99 -20.88 55.04
CA GLY A 918 2.21 -19.74 54.58
C GLY A 918 1.17 -20.10 53.52
N GLY A 919 0.50 -19.08 53.00
CA GLY A 919 -0.34 -19.22 51.83
C GLY A 919 -0.68 -17.88 51.20
N MET A 920 -1.60 -17.91 50.23
CA MET A 920 -2.09 -16.71 49.55
C MET A 920 -3.59 -16.79 49.23
N VAL A 921 -4.26 -15.65 49.27
CA VAL A 921 -5.70 -15.50 48.98
C VAL A 921 -5.91 -14.35 48.00
N SER A 922 -6.65 -14.59 46.92
CA SER A 922 -7.13 -13.52 46.03
C SER A 922 -8.45 -12.97 46.57
N VAL A 923 -8.55 -11.65 46.72
CA VAL A 923 -9.71 -10.92 47.25
C VAL A 923 -10.24 -9.97 46.18
N ALA A 924 -11.54 -10.02 45.91
CA ALA A 924 -12.21 -9.21 44.90
C ALA A 924 -12.61 -7.81 45.44
N LEU A 925 -11.64 -7.03 45.90
CA LEU A 925 -11.83 -5.67 46.43
C LEU A 925 -10.73 -4.72 45.93
N PRO A 926 -10.97 -3.39 45.97
CA PRO A 926 -9.90 -2.38 45.86
C PRO A 926 -8.87 -2.53 46.98
N VAL A 927 -7.64 -2.09 46.73
CA VAL A 927 -6.52 -2.25 47.67
C VAL A 927 -6.81 -1.59 49.02
N GLU A 928 -7.45 -0.42 49.03
CA GLU A 928 -7.82 0.30 50.25
C GLU A 928 -8.78 -0.54 51.10
N GLY A 929 -9.78 -1.16 50.45
CA GLY A 929 -10.75 -2.02 51.12
C GLY A 929 -10.16 -3.35 51.61
N VAL A 930 -9.06 -3.81 51.01
CA VAL A 930 -8.29 -4.95 51.54
C VAL A 930 -7.46 -4.51 52.73
N GLU A 931 -6.70 -3.42 52.64
CA GLU A 931 -5.84 -2.90 53.71
C GLU A 931 -6.60 -2.60 55.00
N GLU A 932 -7.81 -2.03 54.90
CA GLU A 932 -8.70 -1.82 56.06
C GLU A 932 -9.00 -3.13 56.80
N ARG A 933 -9.19 -4.24 56.07
CA ARG A 933 -9.44 -5.57 56.65
C ARG A 933 -8.16 -6.20 57.19
N LEU A 934 -7.01 -5.87 56.61
CA LEU A 934 -5.71 -6.39 57.06
C LEU A 934 -5.25 -5.77 58.39
N ALA A 935 -5.74 -4.59 58.75
CA ALA A 935 -5.36 -3.86 59.97
C ALA A 935 -5.49 -4.70 61.27
N ARG A 936 -6.48 -5.60 61.34
CA ARG A 936 -6.71 -6.46 62.52
C ARG A 936 -5.72 -7.62 62.68
N PHE A 937 -4.93 -7.91 61.66
CA PHE A 937 -4.01 -9.05 61.65
C PHE A 937 -2.58 -8.69 62.06
N GLU A 938 -2.32 -7.44 62.47
CA GLU A 938 -1.05 -6.98 63.05
C GLU A 938 0.20 -7.40 62.24
N GLY A 939 0.10 -7.43 60.92
CA GLY A 939 1.20 -7.80 60.01
C GLY A 939 1.39 -9.30 59.76
N ARG A 940 0.55 -10.18 60.33
CA ARG A 940 0.56 -11.64 60.05
C ARG A 940 0.24 -11.99 58.60
N ILE A 941 -0.52 -11.11 57.93
CA ILE A 941 -0.84 -11.16 56.51
C ILE A 941 -0.73 -9.75 55.90
N GLY A 942 -0.36 -9.67 54.62
CA GLY A 942 -0.11 -8.42 53.90
C GLY A 942 -0.49 -8.50 52.43
N VAL A 943 -0.60 -7.35 51.77
CA VAL A 943 -0.84 -7.27 50.31
C VAL A 943 0.41 -7.76 49.57
N ALA A 944 0.21 -8.78 48.73
CA ALA A 944 1.25 -9.38 47.89
C ALA A 944 1.24 -8.85 46.44
N ALA A 945 0.06 -8.55 45.89
CA ALA A 945 -0.07 -8.03 44.54
C ALA A 945 -1.39 -7.25 44.37
N VAL A 946 -1.35 -6.20 43.55
CA VAL A 946 -2.53 -5.46 43.09
C VAL A 946 -2.64 -5.66 41.58
N ASN A 947 -3.49 -6.60 41.16
CA ASN A 947 -3.63 -7.02 39.76
C ASN A 947 -4.59 -6.14 38.95
N GLY A 948 -5.44 -5.38 39.65
CA GLY A 948 -6.37 -4.45 39.05
C GLY A 948 -7.24 -3.77 40.10
N PRO A 949 -8.18 -2.89 39.69
CA PRO A 949 -8.98 -2.06 40.60
C PRO A 949 -9.82 -2.84 41.63
N THR A 950 -10.08 -4.12 41.37
CA THR A 950 -10.89 -5.00 42.21
C THR A 950 -10.26 -6.39 42.40
N SER A 951 -8.95 -6.53 42.18
CA SER A 951 -8.25 -7.81 42.29
C SER A 951 -6.93 -7.64 43.03
N VAL A 952 -6.92 -8.08 44.28
CA VAL A 952 -5.78 -7.97 45.18
C VAL A 952 -5.44 -9.36 45.70
N VAL A 953 -4.15 -9.65 45.85
CA VAL A 953 -3.67 -10.89 46.47
C VAL A 953 -3.09 -10.56 47.83
N VAL A 954 -3.48 -11.32 48.84
CA VAL A 954 -2.98 -11.26 50.21
C VAL A 954 -2.12 -12.49 50.48
N SER A 955 -1.01 -12.35 51.19
CA SER A 955 -0.14 -13.45 51.59
C SER A 955 0.23 -13.37 53.07
N GLY A 956 0.49 -14.51 53.70
CA GLY A 956 0.99 -14.58 55.08
C GLY A 956 0.62 -15.89 55.77
N GLU A 957 0.39 -15.82 57.08
CA GLU A 957 0.13 -17.00 57.91
C GLU A 957 -1.17 -17.75 57.52
N PRO A 958 -1.18 -19.09 57.49
CA PRO A 958 -2.34 -19.86 57.03
C PRO A 958 -3.62 -19.58 57.81
N GLU A 959 -3.51 -19.50 59.14
CA GLU A 959 -4.64 -19.28 60.05
C GLU A 959 -5.27 -17.90 59.84
N ALA A 960 -4.44 -16.85 59.73
CA ALA A 960 -4.91 -15.50 59.46
C ALA A 960 -5.59 -15.39 58.08
N LEU A 961 -5.10 -16.12 57.07
CA LEU A 961 -5.74 -16.19 55.76
C LEU A 961 -7.09 -16.91 55.80
N ASP A 962 -7.24 -17.93 56.65
CA ASP A 962 -8.53 -18.64 56.83
C ASP A 962 -9.55 -17.74 57.53
N GLU A 963 -9.12 -16.95 58.52
CA GLU A 963 -9.95 -15.92 59.16
C GLU A 963 -10.38 -14.82 58.17
N LEU A 964 -9.48 -14.39 57.27
CA LEU A 964 -9.80 -13.43 56.21
C LEU A 964 -10.79 -14.03 55.19
N LEU A 965 -10.61 -15.29 54.80
CA LEU A 965 -11.53 -16.00 53.90
C LEU A 965 -12.93 -16.08 54.50
N ALA A 966 -13.05 -16.52 55.75
CA ALA A 966 -14.33 -16.62 56.45
C ALA A 966 -15.03 -15.25 56.61
N GLU A 967 -14.27 -14.18 56.85
CA GLU A 967 -14.80 -12.81 56.89
C GLU A 967 -15.31 -12.36 55.51
N CYS A 968 -14.54 -12.61 54.46
CA CYS A 968 -14.93 -12.27 53.09
C CYS A 968 -16.22 -13.02 52.70
N GLU A 969 -16.29 -14.33 52.99
CA GLU A 969 -17.49 -15.14 52.77
C GLU A 969 -18.69 -14.61 53.57
N GLY A 970 -18.49 -14.28 54.86
CA GLY A 970 -19.54 -13.73 55.73
C GLY A 970 -20.03 -12.34 55.32
N SER A 971 -19.23 -11.58 54.56
CA SER A 971 -19.57 -10.24 54.06
C SER A 971 -19.93 -10.21 52.57
N GLY A 972 -20.04 -11.37 51.92
CA GLY A 972 -20.38 -11.48 50.50
C GLY A 972 -19.27 -11.05 49.53
N VAL A 973 -18.04 -10.90 50.02
CA VAL A 973 -16.86 -10.57 49.20
C VAL A 973 -16.28 -11.85 48.63
N ARG A 974 -16.09 -11.91 47.31
CA ARG A 974 -15.44 -13.07 46.68
C ARG A 974 -13.97 -13.13 47.07
N ALA A 975 -13.59 -14.20 47.78
CA ALA A 975 -12.20 -14.52 48.06
C ALA A 975 -11.89 -15.98 47.67
N ARG A 976 -10.67 -16.25 47.21
CA ARG A 976 -10.24 -17.58 46.75
C ARG A 976 -8.82 -17.89 47.19
N ARG A 977 -8.62 -19.04 47.84
CA ARG A 977 -7.28 -19.58 48.14
C ARG A 977 -6.52 -19.87 46.84
N ILE A 978 -5.28 -19.41 46.76
CA ILE A 978 -4.36 -19.75 45.67
C ILE A 978 -3.66 -21.07 46.03
N ALA A 979 -3.46 -21.95 45.04
CA ALA A 979 -2.83 -23.26 45.24
C ALA A 979 -1.30 -23.12 45.43
N VAL A 980 -0.92 -22.59 46.59
CA VAL A 980 0.45 -22.42 47.10
C VAL A 980 0.44 -22.64 48.60
N ASP A 981 1.53 -23.21 49.12
CA ASP A 981 1.72 -23.58 50.53
C ASP A 981 2.79 -22.71 51.22
N TYR A 982 3.12 -21.57 50.62
CA TYR A 982 4.04 -20.55 51.13
C TYR A 982 3.48 -19.15 50.87
N ALA A 983 3.95 -18.15 51.63
CA ALA A 983 3.54 -16.75 51.49
C ALA A 983 4.62 -15.88 50.81
N SER A 984 4.63 -15.86 49.48
CA SER A 984 5.51 -14.96 48.71
C SER A 984 5.06 -13.50 48.82
N HIS A 985 6.01 -12.56 48.73
CA HIS A 985 5.77 -11.11 48.87
C HIS A 985 5.23 -10.74 50.27
N SER A 986 5.80 -11.38 51.29
CA SER A 986 5.56 -11.11 52.70
C SER A 986 6.88 -11.13 53.47
N ALA A 987 6.87 -10.67 54.72
CA ALA A 987 8.02 -10.76 55.63
C ALA A 987 8.54 -12.19 55.82
N GLN A 988 7.75 -13.24 55.52
CA GLN A 988 8.24 -14.62 55.56
C GLN A 988 9.40 -14.86 54.58
N VAL A 989 9.48 -14.10 53.48
CA VAL A 989 10.51 -14.24 52.45
C VAL A 989 11.89 -13.75 52.93
N ASP A 990 11.95 -12.93 54.00
CA ASP A 990 13.22 -12.45 54.57
C ASP A 990 14.14 -13.61 55.00
N ALA A 991 13.56 -14.77 55.35
CA ALA A 991 14.29 -15.99 55.67
C ALA A 991 15.11 -16.58 54.49
N LEU A 992 14.87 -16.11 53.27
CA LEU A 992 15.59 -16.51 52.06
C LEU A 992 16.66 -15.50 51.62
N ASN A 993 16.68 -14.30 52.22
CA ASN A 993 17.42 -13.16 51.67
C ASN A 993 18.93 -13.44 51.51
N ASP A 994 19.57 -13.94 52.57
CA ASP A 994 21.02 -14.16 52.57
C ASP A 994 21.43 -15.27 51.57
N ASP A 995 20.65 -16.35 51.47
CA ASP A 995 20.95 -17.44 50.52
C ASP A 995 20.68 -17.02 49.08
N LEU A 996 19.59 -16.28 48.82
CA LEU A 996 19.29 -15.74 47.50
C LEU A 996 20.42 -14.83 47.02
N LEU A 997 20.88 -13.91 47.86
CA LEU A 997 22.00 -13.00 47.53
C LEU A 997 23.29 -13.77 47.28
N ALA A 998 23.60 -14.78 48.11
CA ALA A 998 24.82 -15.58 47.96
C ALA A 998 24.81 -16.43 46.69
N GLU A 999 23.73 -17.15 46.42
CA GLU A 999 23.64 -18.10 45.30
C GLU A 999 23.39 -17.43 43.95
N LEU A 1000 22.79 -16.23 43.94
CA LEU A 1000 22.56 -15.44 42.73
C LEU A 1000 23.64 -14.39 42.46
N ALA A 1001 24.65 -14.23 43.33
CA ALA A 1001 25.73 -13.23 43.15
C ALA A 1001 26.45 -13.28 41.79
N GLY A 1002 26.43 -14.44 41.12
CA GLY A 1002 27.09 -14.65 39.84
C GLY A 1002 26.30 -14.26 38.58
N ILE A 1003 25.02 -13.86 38.70
CA ILE A 1003 24.21 -13.49 37.52
C ILE A 1003 24.74 -12.23 36.84
N ARG A 1004 24.57 -12.13 35.52
CA ARG A 1004 25.10 -11.01 34.73
C ARG A 1004 24.00 -10.31 33.92
N PRO A 1005 23.22 -9.42 34.55
CA PRO A 1005 22.22 -8.63 33.84
C PRO A 1005 22.85 -7.77 32.74
N LYS A 1006 22.11 -7.59 31.65
CA LYS A 1006 22.50 -6.76 30.51
C LYS A 1006 21.41 -5.75 30.20
N SER A 1007 21.81 -4.63 29.61
CA SER A 1007 20.87 -3.67 29.02
C SER A 1007 20.27 -4.25 27.73
N SER A 1008 18.99 -3.95 27.52
CA SER A 1008 18.22 -4.31 26.33
C SER A 1008 17.48 -3.09 25.77
N THR A 1009 17.23 -3.15 24.48
CA THR A 1009 16.42 -2.27 23.66
C THR A 1009 14.91 -2.49 23.83
N VAL A 1010 14.48 -3.70 24.24
CA VAL A 1010 13.09 -3.99 24.61
C VAL A 1010 12.79 -3.39 25.97
N ALA A 1011 11.72 -2.59 26.09
CA ALA A 1011 11.37 -1.96 27.34
C ALA A 1011 10.93 -3.00 28.39
N PHE A 1012 11.47 -2.90 29.61
CA PHE A 1012 11.11 -3.78 30.72
C PHE A 1012 10.34 -3.00 31.78
N TYR A 1013 9.08 -3.37 31.99
CA TYR A 1013 8.28 -2.80 33.07
C TYR A 1013 8.36 -3.67 34.30
N SER A 1014 9.15 -3.21 35.28
CA SER A 1014 9.19 -3.86 36.57
C SER A 1014 7.92 -3.56 37.37
N THR A 1015 7.23 -4.62 37.74
CA THR A 1015 6.11 -4.61 38.69
C THR A 1015 6.58 -4.44 40.14
N VAL A 1016 7.89 -4.56 40.41
CA VAL A 1016 8.49 -4.35 41.73
C VAL A 1016 8.72 -2.86 42.01
N THR A 1017 9.36 -2.14 41.08
CA THR A 1017 9.72 -0.73 41.33
C THR A 1017 8.57 0.25 41.11
N GLY A 1018 7.53 -0.13 40.37
CA GLY A 1018 6.35 0.70 40.09
C GLY A 1018 6.58 2.00 39.30
N GLY A 1019 7.84 2.39 39.09
CA GLY A 1019 8.24 3.53 38.25
C GLY A 1019 7.99 3.26 36.77
N GLY A 1020 7.56 4.29 36.03
CA GLY A 1020 7.31 4.20 34.58
C GLY A 1020 8.53 3.77 33.76
N TRP A 1021 8.35 3.62 32.44
CA TRP A 1021 9.33 3.13 31.44
C TRP A 1021 10.79 3.31 31.85
N THR A 1022 11.41 2.26 32.38
CA THR A 1022 12.88 2.24 32.53
C THR A 1022 13.45 1.61 31.26
N ARG A 1023 14.26 2.37 30.53
CA ARG A 1023 15.25 1.73 29.65
C ARG A 1023 16.24 1.05 30.60
N PRO A 1024 16.43 -0.27 30.53
CA PRO A 1024 17.22 -0.96 31.53
C PRO A 1024 18.68 -0.49 31.45
N VAL A 1025 19.07 0.43 32.33
CA VAL A 1025 20.47 0.69 32.68
C VAL A 1025 20.73 -0.12 33.95
N TRP A 1026 21.14 -1.37 33.79
CA TRP A 1026 21.53 -2.20 34.92
C TRP A 1026 22.98 -1.89 35.27
N THR A 1027 23.19 -0.93 36.18
CA THR A 1027 24.52 -0.70 36.76
C THR A 1027 24.86 -1.82 37.74
N PRO A 1028 26.02 -2.49 37.60
CA PRO A 1028 26.49 -3.44 38.60
C PRO A 1028 26.85 -2.67 39.89
N GLY A 1029 26.10 -2.94 40.96
CA GLY A 1029 26.49 -2.55 42.32
C GLY A 1029 26.15 -1.12 42.73
N THR A 1030 24.96 -0.95 43.28
CA THR A 1030 24.75 -0.23 44.56
C THR A 1030 23.55 -0.91 45.22
N GLY A 1031 23.80 -1.54 46.37
CA GLY A 1031 22.81 -2.34 47.11
C GLY A 1031 21.76 -1.51 47.83
#